data_AF-A0A1M5KFZ6-F1
#
_entry.id   AF-A0A1M5KFZ6-F1
#
_cell.length_a   1.000
_cell.length_b   1.000
_cell.length_c   1.000
_cell.angle_alpha   90.00
_cell.angle_beta   90.00
_cell.angle_gamma   90.00
#
_symmetry.space_group_name_H-M   'P 1'
#
loop_
_entity.id
_entity.type
_entity.pdbx_description
1 polymer ?
#
loop_
_entity_poly.entity_id
_entity_poly.type
_entity_poly.pdbx_seq_one_letter_code
_entity_poly.pdbx_strand_id
1 'polypeptide(L)'
;MEFKFPAAVLVTSFFLVLSACGGNGSTNTEDDRYSEIDDEGGSEGSENNKGSSGTEKNNSSSSSSSSSWYVTEYSSSIASADEVLNPDISYGELIDLRDGQKYKTVKIGAQNWMAQNLNIKTERSQKSRYVEGRLYEWPDAVGLDSSHNYDSFASEIVDSILPENHTGICPPGWHIPTVLEYEQLIAFVAAKVGEEHVGTALKSKFRNAWPEEEDEERPTDEFGFSIVFVGYMDDELRYAYYNASSWFGDITENVFWASLPNEGGYAYGLCVDKTSKASIGGFSRDAYVPVRCLENRDFDEGKTAAPQKGSVYDSLENTLTDLRDNRVYKTVVIGTQIWMAENLNYVTEGGYADDLDRSRCFNDKQLYCDNYGRLYRWTGAMDIPYMYAEKQYDDTLMHQGLCPQGWHLPTKAEFDTLIAHTGGFKLAGKNLKSVDLWEDGAPLEDEYSFNAVPLSTFDEWERINKIGAHATFWKTNNHPDSADVLYISEGHDNVAEKPYLRSKYKFHAVRCLRNEPGFYVSHAVYDSYVDERDSKTYKTVKIGEDTWMAENLAYAGDSDLLAEESWCYEDDESNCKVYGRLYSWNAATLDGTKQGACPEKWHVSTKDDWENLIDAVGSGPSVGKLLKAPAFYSSGPVNKNDYGFSALGAGVIDTAYHGLETEAHFWTANAYNDSTAYYYTMTVGSKSVTKLVKNKKQGRSVRCVLDR
;
A
#
# COMPACT_ATOMS: atom_id res chain seq x y z
N MET A 1 26.90 -10.04 25.54
CA MET A 1 25.55 -9.45 25.64
C MET A 1 24.80 -9.91 24.42
N GLU A 2 24.03 -10.99 24.56
CA GLU A 2 23.19 -11.52 23.49
C GLU A 2 21.96 -10.64 23.33
N PHE A 3 21.77 -10.06 22.15
CA PHE A 3 20.53 -9.39 21.78
C PHE A 3 19.56 -10.46 21.26
N LYS A 4 18.49 -10.70 22.02
CA LYS A 4 17.34 -11.51 21.61
C LYS A 4 16.49 -10.70 20.62
N PHE A 5 16.25 -11.26 19.43
CA PHE A 5 15.19 -10.82 18.53
C PHE A 5 13.81 -11.09 19.17
N PRO A 6 12.83 -10.19 19.07
CA PRO A 6 11.47 -10.50 19.47
C PRO A 6 10.81 -11.43 18.44
N ALA A 7 10.01 -12.35 18.97
CA ALA A 7 9.36 -13.44 18.26
C ALA A 7 8.36 -12.95 17.21
N ALA A 8 8.23 -13.75 16.15
CA ALA A 8 7.16 -13.70 15.18
C ALA A 8 5.80 -13.58 15.88
N VAL A 9 5.08 -12.50 15.59
CA VAL A 9 3.69 -12.34 16.00
C VAL A 9 2.87 -13.30 15.15
N LEU A 10 2.44 -14.40 15.77
CA LEU A 10 1.37 -15.25 15.26
C LEU A 10 0.13 -14.37 15.15
N VAL A 11 -0.20 -13.95 13.92
CA VAL A 11 -1.48 -13.32 13.61
C VAL A 11 -2.53 -14.40 13.78
N THR A 12 -3.20 -14.42 14.93
CA THR A 12 -4.43 -15.16 15.09
C THR A 12 -5.47 -14.53 14.18
N SER A 13 -5.80 -15.25 13.11
CA SER A 13 -6.87 -14.93 12.18
C SER A 13 -8.18 -14.74 12.94
N PHE A 14 -8.56 -13.49 13.20
CA PHE A 14 -9.95 -13.16 13.49
C PHE A 14 -10.71 -13.33 12.18
N PHE A 15 -11.45 -14.43 12.05
CA PHE A 15 -12.57 -14.48 11.14
C PHE A 15 -13.56 -13.39 11.58
N LEU A 16 -13.65 -12.30 10.81
CA LEU A 16 -14.77 -11.38 10.91
C LEU A 16 -16.00 -12.14 10.39
N VAL A 17 -16.81 -12.62 11.33
CA VAL A 17 -18.18 -13.03 11.08
C VAL A 17 -18.91 -11.83 10.49
N LEU A 18 -19.69 -12.04 9.42
CA LEU A 18 -20.69 -11.10 8.92
C LEU A 18 -21.58 -10.67 10.10
N SER A 19 -21.29 -9.54 10.74
CA SER A 19 -22.25 -8.93 11.64
C SER A 19 -23.22 -8.14 10.78
N ALA A 20 -24.41 -8.71 10.57
CA ALA A 20 -25.60 -7.89 10.47
C ALA A 20 -25.64 -6.96 11.68
N CYS A 21 -26.25 -5.79 11.54
CA CYS A 21 -26.39 -4.87 12.67
C CYS A 21 -26.93 -5.68 13.89
N GLY A 22 -26.25 -5.55 15.05
CA GLY A 22 -26.43 -6.37 16.26
C GLY A 22 -25.23 -7.29 16.62
N GLY A 23 -24.55 -7.02 17.75
CA GLY A 23 -23.29 -7.68 18.14
C GLY A 23 -23.30 -8.63 19.35
N ASN A 24 -22.31 -9.55 19.33
CA ASN A 24 -21.67 -10.36 20.38
C ASN A 24 -22.41 -11.52 21.07
N GLY A 25 -22.05 -12.75 20.67
CA GLY A 25 -22.16 -13.97 21.49
C GLY A 25 -20.82 -14.31 22.16
N SER A 26 -20.82 -14.37 23.49
CA SER A 26 -19.70 -14.73 24.36
C SER A 26 -19.14 -16.14 24.08
N THR A 27 -17.82 -16.27 23.87
CA THR A 27 -17.12 -17.55 23.86
C THR A 27 -16.71 -17.93 25.28
N ASN A 28 -17.38 -18.91 25.88
CA ASN A 28 -16.81 -19.68 26.99
C ASN A 28 -15.92 -20.77 26.41
N THR A 29 -14.67 -20.76 26.85
CA THR A 29 -13.65 -21.79 26.62
C THR A 29 -14.02 -23.08 27.34
N GLU A 30 -14.18 -24.18 26.61
CA GLU A 30 -13.84 -25.51 27.12
C GLU A 30 -13.06 -26.31 26.08
N ASP A 31 -12.05 -26.98 26.63
CA ASP A 31 -10.91 -27.67 26.04
C ASP A 31 -11.29 -29.01 25.37
N ASP A 32 -10.46 -29.40 24.41
CA ASP A 32 -9.98 -30.78 24.21
C ASP A 32 -10.96 -31.93 23.92
N ARG A 33 -11.05 -32.31 22.63
CA ARG A 33 -10.31 -33.46 22.06
C ARG A 33 -10.92 -33.96 20.74
N TYR A 34 -10.11 -33.89 19.68
CA TYR A 34 -10.23 -34.78 18.53
C TYR A 34 -9.62 -36.14 18.90
N SER A 35 -10.37 -37.23 18.69
CA SER A 35 -9.82 -38.55 18.43
C SER A 35 -10.49 -39.10 17.18
N GLU A 36 -9.65 -39.43 16.21
CA GLU A 36 -9.92 -40.17 14.98
C GLU A 36 -10.79 -41.42 15.22
N ILE A 37 -11.53 -41.83 14.18
CA ILE A 37 -11.48 -43.18 13.60
C ILE A 37 -12.36 -43.22 12.33
N ASP A 38 -11.76 -43.80 11.29
CA ASP A 38 -12.32 -44.21 10.01
C ASP A 38 -13.56 -45.12 10.14
N ASP A 39 -14.48 -45.09 9.18
CA ASP A 39 -14.69 -46.24 8.27
C ASP A 39 -15.87 -46.06 7.32
N GLU A 40 -15.73 -46.74 6.18
CA GLU A 40 -16.55 -46.77 4.98
C GLU A 40 -17.96 -47.40 5.14
N GLY A 41 -18.88 -46.97 4.27
CA GLY A 41 -19.70 -47.90 3.47
C GLY A 41 -21.15 -48.20 3.89
N GLY A 42 -22.08 -48.10 2.91
CA GLY A 42 -23.12 -49.11 2.73
C GLY A 42 -24.60 -48.73 2.86
N SER A 43 -25.23 -48.44 1.72
CA SER A 43 -26.48 -49.02 1.16
C SER A 43 -27.82 -49.07 1.93
N GLU A 44 -28.85 -48.53 1.25
CA GLU A 44 -30.25 -48.93 1.04
C GLU A 44 -31.01 -49.86 2.02
N GLY A 45 -32.30 -49.54 2.25
CA GLY A 45 -33.30 -50.53 2.66
C GLY A 45 -34.64 -49.97 3.16
N SER A 46 -35.66 -50.03 2.31
CA SER A 46 -37.08 -49.70 2.55
C SER A 46 -37.85 -50.72 3.40
N GLU A 47 -39.01 -50.32 3.95
CA GLU A 47 -40.35 -50.99 3.96
C GLU A 47 -41.17 -50.53 5.19
N ASN A 48 -42.35 -49.88 5.09
CA ASN A 48 -43.69 -50.22 4.60
C ASN A 48 -44.70 -50.80 5.64
N ASN A 49 -45.86 -50.12 5.69
CA ASN A 49 -47.25 -50.60 5.86
C ASN A 49 -47.99 -50.70 7.22
N LYS A 50 -49.13 -49.94 7.26
CA LYS A 50 -50.56 -50.28 7.56
C LYS A 50 -50.91 -51.00 8.87
N GLY A 51 -52.00 -50.73 9.59
CA GLY A 51 -53.20 -49.89 9.41
C GLY A 51 -54.34 -50.31 10.37
N SER A 52 -55.41 -49.49 10.50
CA SER A 52 -56.78 -49.76 11.06
C SER A 52 -56.96 -50.00 12.58
N SER A 53 -58.05 -49.68 13.30
CA SER A 53 -59.34 -48.97 13.03
C SER A 53 -60.18 -48.84 14.34
N GLY A 54 -61.07 -47.82 14.45
CA GLY A 54 -62.24 -47.71 15.35
C GLY A 54 -62.02 -46.85 16.62
N THR A 55 -62.83 -45.89 17.06
CA THR A 55 -64.27 -45.54 16.86
C THR A 55 -64.55 -44.07 17.22
N GLU A 56 -65.53 -43.46 16.53
CA GLU A 56 -66.20 -42.16 16.77
C GLU A 56 -66.72 -41.97 18.22
N LYS A 57 -67.00 -40.79 18.83
CA LYS A 57 -67.05 -39.35 18.49
C LYS A 57 -67.18 -38.60 19.83
N ASN A 58 -66.54 -37.44 19.99
CA ASN A 58 -67.16 -36.25 20.61
C ASN A 58 -66.33 -34.99 20.32
N ASN A 59 -67.04 -33.94 19.90
CA ASN A 59 -66.55 -32.66 19.41
C ASN A 59 -65.55 -31.95 20.35
N SER A 60 -64.41 -31.55 19.80
CA SER A 60 -63.84 -30.22 20.04
C SER A 60 -63.08 -29.79 18.78
N SER A 61 -63.48 -28.67 18.20
CA SER A 61 -62.79 -28.03 17.09
C SER A 61 -61.57 -27.30 17.62
N SER A 62 -60.39 -27.91 17.54
CA SER A 62 -59.13 -27.19 17.66
C SER A 62 -58.75 -26.62 16.29
N SER A 63 -58.96 -25.32 16.15
CA SER A 63 -58.36 -24.50 15.11
C SER A 63 -56.84 -24.71 15.13
N SER A 64 -56.28 -25.03 13.97
CA SER A 64 -54.85 -24.91 13.66
C SER A 64 -54.41 -23.47 13.94
N SER A 65 -53.76 -23.27 15.08
CA SER A 65 -53.08 -22.02 15.41
C SER A 65 -51.77 -21.97 14.63
N SER A 66 -51.82 -21.30 13.49
CA SER A 66 -50.66 -20.71 12.84
C SER A 66 -49.98 -19.80 13.86
N SER A 67 -48.75 -20.11 14.25
CA SER A 67 -47.95 -19.31 15.19
C SER A 67 -47.76 -17.92 14.61
N SER A 68 -48.56 -16.97 15.09
CA SER A 68 -48.57 -15.58 14.67
C SER A 68 -47.35 -14.90 15.30
N TRP A 69 -46.37 -14.54 14.49
CA TRP A 69 -45.14 -13.81 14.87
C TRP A 69 -45.40 -12.32 15.20
N TYR A 70 -46.57 -11.99 15.75
CA TYR A 70 -47.01 -10.60 15.93
C TYR A 70 -46.93 -10.21 17.42
N VAL A 71 -46.10 -9.21 17.74
CA VAL A 71 -46.07 -8.52 19.04
C VAL A 71 -46.09 -7.00 18.82
N THR A 72 -46.82 -6.31 19.71
CA THR A 72 -47.21 -4.89 19.87
C THR A 72 -46.81 -3.83 18.83
N GLU A 73 -47.81 -3.20 18.21
CA GLU A 73 -47.68 -1.93 17.47
C GLU A 73 -47.14 -0.81 18.38
N TYR A 74 -45.88 -0.42 18.19
CA TYR A 74 -45.40 0.88 18.64
C TYR A 74 -46.04 1.96 17.76
N SER A 75 -46.73 2.93 18.37
CA SER A 75 -47.31 4.09 17.69
C SER A 75 -46.74 5.34 18.36
N SER A 76 -45.83 6.04 17.68
CA SER A 76 -45.27 7.29 18.17
C SER A 76 -46.39 8.34 18.35
N SER A 77 -46.48 8.98 19.52
CA SER A 77 -47.45 10.06 19.79
C SER A 77 -47.02 11.42 19.23
N ILE A 78 -45.98 11.45 18.41
CA ILE A 78 -45.40 12.65 17.82
C ILE A 78 -46.43 13.24 16.84
N ALA A 79 -46.63 14.55 16.85
CA ALA A 79 -47.61 15.22 15.98
C ALA A 79 -46.95 15.89 14.76
N SER A 80 -45.66 16.25 14.84
CA SER A 80 -44.92 16.86 13.73
C SER A 80 -43.42 16.59 13.82
N ALA A 81 -42.74 16.71 12.67
CA ALA A 81 -41.28 16.54 12.55
C ALA A 81 -40.48 17.60 13.33
N ASP A 82 -41.08 18.73 13.73
CA ASP A 82 -40.37 19.76 14.50
C ASP A 82 -40.35 19.46 16.01
N GLU A 83 -41.26 18.60 16.50
CA GLU A 83 -41.35 18.27 17.93
C GLU A 83 -40.17 17.41 18.41
N VAL A 84 -39.54 16.66 17.50
CA VAL A 84 -38.47 15.72 17.81
C VAL A 84 -37.10 16.37 17.83
N LEU A 85 -37.01 17.65 17.45
CA LEU A 85 -35.78 18.41 17.45
C LEU A 85 -35.40 18.84 18.86
N ASN A 86 -34.10 18.82 19.16
CA ASN A 86 -33.60 19.36 20.42
C ASN A 86 -33.79 20.90 20.49
N PRO A 87 -34.61 21.44 21.40
CA PRO A 87 -34.90 22.88 21.48
C PRO A 87 -33.68 23.72 21.91
N ASP A 88 -32.64 23.09 22.44
CA ASP A 88 -31.39 23.74 22.86
C ASP A 88 -30.41 23.92 21.69
N ILE A 89 -30.72 23.37 20.51
CA ILE A 89 -29.91 23.47 19.30
C ILE A 89 -30.51 24.52 18.34
N SER A 90 -29.63 25.32 17.75
CA SER A 90 -30.01 26.27 16.69
C SER A 90 -29.96 25.57 15.34
N TYR A 91 -31.12 25.45 14.69
CA TYR A 91 -31.24 24.83 13.36
C TYR A 91 -31.25 25.87 12.24
N GLY A 92 -30.64 25.50 11.11
CA GLY A 92 -30.87 26.12 9.81
C GLY A 92 -32.17 25.62 9.17
N GLU A 93 -32.43 26.08 7.95
CA GLU A 93 -33.60 25.66 7.17
C GLU A 93 -33.19 25.44 5.71
N LEU A 94 -33.66 24.33 5.15
CA LEU A 94 -33.59 23.98 3.74
C LEU A 94 -35.01 23.91 3.19
N ILE A 95 -35.21 24.44 1.98
CA ILE A 95 -36.47 24.29 1.24
C ILE A 95 -36.19 23.41 0.03
N ASP A 96 -36.81 22.23 -0.02
CA ASP A 96 -36.78 21.40 -1.20
C ASP A 96 -37.71 22.00 -2.26
N LEU A 97 -37.13 22.54 -3.33
CA LEU A 97 -37.88 23.20 -4.40
C LEU A 97 -38.74 22.23 -5.22
N ARG A 98 -38.52 20.92 -5.09
CA ARG A 98 -39.23 19.88 -5.86
C ARG A 98 -40.65 19.67 -5.34
N ASP A 99 -40.87 19.82 -4.02
CA ASP A 99 -42.17 19.62 -3.38
C ASP A 99 -42.57 20.75 -2.39
N GLY A 100 -41.69 21.73 -2.16
CA GLY A 100 -41.89 22.84 -1.23
C GLY A 100 -41.72 22.46 0.23
N GLN A 101 -41.29 21.23 0.53
CA GLN A 101 -41.07 20.77 1.89
C GLN A 101 -39.91 21.53 2.53
N LYS A 102 -40.10 21.93 3.77
CA LYS A 102 -39.07 22.56 4.60
C LYS A 102 -38.46 21.52 5.53
N TYR A 103 -37.13 21.55 5.64
CA TYR A 103 -36.35 20.70 6.51
C TYR A 103 -35.46 21.55 7.41
N LYS A 104 -35.30 21.15 8.66
CA LYS A 104 -34.29 21.70 9.57
C LYS A 104 -32.93 21.08 9.29
N THR A 105 -31.89 21.89 9.43
CA THR A 105 -30.50 21.50 9.17
C THR A 105 -29.62 21.85 10.36
N VAL A 106 -28.53 21.12 10.55
CA VAL A 106 -27.62 21.30 11.68
C VAL A 106 -26.18 21.10 11.24
N LYS A 107 -25.26 21.89 11.80
CA LYS A 107 -23.83 21.74 11.57
C LYS A 107 -23.21 20.85 12.64
N ILE A 108 -22.66 19.71 12.24
CA ILE A 108 -21.94 18.78 13.11
C ILE A 108 -20.51 18.66 12.59
N GLY A 109 -19.55 19.18 13.36
CA GLY A 109 -18.17 19.33 12.89
C GLY A 109 -18.09 20.22 11.65
N ALA A 110 -17.51 19.69 10.56
CA ALA A 110 -17.39 20.38 9.28
C ALA A 110 -18.59 20.18 8.35
N GLN A 111 -19.54 19.31 8.70
CA GLN A 111 -20.62 18.85 7.84
C GLN A 111 -21.96 19.52 8.22
N ASN A 112 -22.74 19.91 7.22
CA ASN A 112 -24.10 20.46 7.41
C ASN A 112 -25.13 19.40 7.02
N TRP A 113 -25.76 18.79 8.01
CA TRP A 113 -26.70 17.69 7.87
C TRP A 113 -28.15 18.17 7.85
N MET A 114 -29.03 17.46 7.16
CA MET A 114 -30.44 17.51 7.51
C MET A 114 -30.62 16.94 8.93
N ALA A 115 -31.31 17.67 9.81
CA ALA A 115 -31.74 17.14 11.11
C ALA A 115 -33.02 16.28 10.95
N GLN A 116 -33.69 16.42 9.81
CA GLN A 116 -34.95 15.77 9.49
C GLN A 116 -34.81 14.78 8.32
N ASN A 117 -35.60 13.70 8.35
CA ASN A 117 -35.59 12.65 7.33
C ASN A 117 -36.26 13.14 6.04
N LEU A 118 -35.68 12.80 4.89
CA LEU A 118 -36.20 13.18 3.59
C LEU A 118 -37.62 12.62 3.38
N ASN A 119 -38.51 13.44 2.81
CA ASN A 119 -39.95 13.15 2.70
C ASN A 119 -40.50 13.38 1.28
N ILE A 120 -39.65 13.27 0.25
CA ILE A 120 -40.07 13.45 -1.12
C ILE A 120 -40.83 12.21 -1.63
N LYS A 121 -41.96 12.43 -2.29
CA LYS A 121 -42.76 11.34 -2.86
C LYS A 121 -42.21 10.91 -4.22
N THR A 122 -41.80 9.65 -4.31
CA THR A 122 -41.50 8.93 -5.56
C THR A 122 -42.59 7.88 -5.86
N GLU A 123 -42.47 7.19 -6.99
CA GLU A 123 -43.38 6.08 -7.34
C GLU A 123 -43.23 4.89 -6.37
N ARG A 124 -42.01 4.61 -5.91
CA ARG A 124 -41.68 3.45 -5.07
C ARG A 124 -41.68 3.75 -3.58
N SER A 125 -41.33 4.97 -3.18
CA SER A 125 -41.18 5.31 -1.76
C SER A 125 -42.46 5.13 -0.95
N GLN A 126 -42.27 4.80 0.31
CA GLN A 126 -43.33 4.46 1.24
C GLN A 126 -43.37 5.50 2.36
N LYS A 127 -44.58 5.86 2.80
CA LYS A 127 -44.72 6.78 3.93
C LYS A 127 -44.33 6.04 5.21
N SER A 128 -43.50 6.65 6.05
CA SER A 128 -43.21 6.13 7.38
C SER A 128 -44.51 5.98 8.18
N ARG A 129 -44.66 4.85 8.88
CA ARG A 129 -45.75 4.59 9.83
C ARG A 129 -45.58 5.42 11.11
N TYR A 130 -44.35 5.84 11.37
CA TYR A 130 -43.98 6.73 12.46
C TYR A 130 -44.03 8.20 11.98
N VAL A 131 -43.78 9.14 12.89
CA VAL A 131 -43.62 10.53 12.45
C VAL A 131 -42.36 10.67 11.60
N GLU A 132 -42.54 11.47 10.54
CA GLU A 132 -41.49 12.03 9.70
C GLU A 132 -40.93 11.11 8.60
N GLY A 133 -40.72 11.72 7.44
CA GLY A 133 -40.00 11.12 6.33
C GLY A 133 -40.76 10.05 5.54
N ARG A 134 -40.06 9.60 4.51
CA ARG A 134 -40.40 8.44 3.68
C ARG A 134 -39.26 7.43 3.73
N LEU A 135 -39.59 6.20 3.41
CA LEU A 135 -38.67 5.09 3.30
C LEU A 135 -38.48 4.78 1.82
N TYR A 136 -37.22 4.52 1.43
CA TYR A 136 -36.80 4.37 0.04
C TYR A 136 -36.00 3.07 -0.10
N GLU A 137 -36.18 2.36 -1.22
CA GLU A 137 -35.22 1.32 -1.61
C GLU A 137 -33.89 1.98 -1.96
N TRP A 138 -32.79 1.24 -1.82
CA TRP A 138 -31.47 1.78 -2.09
C TRP A 138 -31.33 2.32 -3.53
N PRO A 139 -31.79 1.62 -4.60
CA PRO A 139 -31.71 2.15 -5.96
C PRO A 139 -32.45 3.48 -6.14
N ASP A 140 -33.62 3.65 -5.52
CA ASP A 140 -34.37 4.92 -5.56
C ASP A 140 -33.59 6.02 -4.82
N ALA A 141 -32.98 5.68 -3.68
CA ALA A 141 -32.19 6.60 -2.87
C ALA A 141 -30.93 7.12 -3.60
N VAL A 142 -30.25 6.28 -4.37
CA VAL A 142 -29.07 6.68 -5.17
C VAL A 142 -29.41 7.15 -6.59
N GLY A 143 -30.70 7.22 -6.96
CA GLY A 143 -31.13 7.73 -8.25
C GLY A 143 -30.95 6.78 -9.44
N LEU A 144 -30.97 5.46 -9.19
CA LEU A 144 -30.91 4.40 -10.20
C LEU A 144 -32.31 3.89 -10.57
N ASP A 145 -32.55 3.66 -11.87
CA ASP A 145 -33.80 3.09 -12.39
C ASP A 145 -33.89 1.56 -12.19
N SER A 146 -35.13 1.07 -12.10
CA SER A 146 -35.61 -0.32 -12.07
C SER A 146 -35.11 -1.23 -13.20
N SER A 147 -34.51 -0.69 -14.26
CA SER A 147 -33.95 -1.45 -15.38
C SER A 147 -32.60 -2.12 -15.07
N HIS A 148 -31.96 -1.80 -13.95
CA HIS A 148 -30.65 -2.35 -13.59
C HIS A 148 -30.81 -3.73 -12.95
N ASN A 149 -30.19 -4.76 -13.53
CA ASN A 149 -30.16 -6.09 -12.94
C ASN A 149 -29.20 -6.10 -11.72
N TYR A 150 -29.77 -6.26 -10.53
CA TYR A 150 -29.09 -6.09 -9.25
C TYR A 150 -28.17 -7.26 -8.86
N ASP A 151 -28.29 -8.41 -9.52
CA ASP A 151 -27.56 -9.66 -9.19
C ASP A 151 -26.10 -9.67 -9.68
N SER A 152 -25.75 -8.81 -10.64
CA SER A 152 -24.37 -8.61 -11.09
C SER A 152 -24.03 -7.13 -11.02
N PHE A 153 -23.42 -6.70 -9.92
CA PHE A 153 -22.98 -5.32 -9.79
C PHE A 153 -21.86 -5.05 -10.81
N ALA A 154 -22.22 -4.41 -11.92
CA ALA A 154 -21.25 -3.98 -12.91
C ALA A 154 -20.44 -2.81 -12.30
N SER A 155 -19.12 -2.83 -12.50
CA SER A 155 -18.22 -1.73 -12.11
C SER A 155 -18.75 -0.36 -12.54
N GLU A 156 -19.40 -0.30 -13.71
CA GLU A 156 -20.04 0.89 -14.27
C GLU A 156 -21.09 1.53 -13.33
N ILE A 157 -21.87 0.74 -12.59
CA ILE A 157 -22.87 1.26 -11.64
C ILE A 157 -22.17 1.85 -10.41
N VAL A 158 -21.17 1.14 -9.84
CA VAL A 158 -20.33 1.65 -8.74
C VAL A 158 -19.78 3.02 -9.15
N ASP A 159 -19.19 3.07 -10.34
CA ASP A 159 -18.50 4.25 -10.82
C ASP A 159 -19.47 5.43 -10.89
N SER A 160 -20.70 5.24 -11.36
CA SER A 160 -21.70 6.30 -11.45
C SER A 160 -22.04 6.99 -10.13
N ILE A 161 -21.88 6.28 -9.00
CA ILE A 161 -22.27 6.72 -7.64
C ILE A 161 -21.06 7.00 -6.72
N LEU A 162 -19.82 6.78 -7.18
CA LEU A 162 -18.56 7.13 -6.48
C LEU A 162 -18.30 8.63 -6.21
N PRO A 163 -18.82 9.61 -6.98
CA PRO A 163 -18.53 11.02 -6.70
C PRO A 163 -18.95 11.41 -5.29
N GLU A 164 -18.13 12.20 -4.59
CA GLU A 164 -18.38 12.52 -3.17
C GLU A 164 -19.67 13.31 -2.97
N ASN A 165 -20.05 14.18 -3.92
CA ASN A 165 -21.33 14.89 -3.89
C ASN A 165 -22.42 14.20 -4.75
N HIS A 166 -22.45 12.86 -4.81
CA HIS A 166 -23.45 12.12 -5.58
C HIS A 166 -24.88 12.43 -5.09
N THR A 167 -25.61 13.23 -5.86
CA THR A 167 -26.88 13.82 -5.41
C THR A 167 -27.92 12.77 -5.01
N GLY A 168 -28.04 11.67 -5.77
CA GLY A 168 -29.10 10.68 -5.57
C GLY A 168 -30.49 11.32 -5.47
N ILE A 169 -31.29 10.89 -4.48
CA ILE A 169 -32.64 11.42 -4.21
C ILE A 169 -32.64 12.77 -3.48
N CYS A 170 -31.50 13.25 -3.02
CA CYS A 170 -31.39 14.50 -2.27
C CYS A 170 -31.65 15.74 -3.15
N PRO A 171 -32.05 16.88 -2.55
CA PRO A 171 -32.34 18.10 -3.32
C PRO A 171 -31.05 18.72 -3.89
N PRO A 172 -31.14 19.57 -4.93
CA PRO A 172 -29.97 20.24 -5.48
C PRO A 172 -29.16 20.99 -4.41
N GLY A 173 -27.83 20.84 -4.44
CA GLY A 173 -26.93 21.35 -3.41
C GLY A 173 -26.77 20.43 -2.20
N TRP A 174 -27.44 19.28 -2.20
CA TRP A 174 -27.36 18.23 -1.19
C TRP A 174 -27.17 16.87 -1.85
N HIS A 175 -26.59 15.92 -1.13
CA HIS A 175 -26.30 14.58 -1.64
C HIS A 175 -26.65 13.49 -0.62
N ILE A 176 -26.77 12.27 -1.13
CA ILE A 176 -26.88 11.09 -0.27
C ILE A 176 -25.49 10.82 0.33
N PRO A 177 -25.34 10.73 1.67
CA PRO A 177 -24.04 10.63 2.29
C PRO A 177 -23.29 9.37 1.85
N THR A 178 -21.99 9.49 1.69
CA THR A 178 -21.07 8.36 1.52
C THR A 178 -20.86 7.62 2.85
N VAL A 179 -20.29 6.42 2.79
CA VAL A 179 -19.83 5.70 3.99
C VAL A 179 -18.83 6.55 4.78
N LEU A 180 -17.89 7.17 4.07
CA LEU A 180 -16.87 8.03 4.67
C LEU A 180 -17.47 9.21 5.43
N GLU A 181 -18.53 9.83 4.92
CA GLU A 181 -19.15 10.98 5.59
C GLU A 181 -19.87 10.58 6.87
N TYR A 182 -20.50 9.40 6.92
CA TYR A 182 -21.02 8.85 8.16
C TYR A 182 -19.91 8.46 9.13
N GLU A 183 -18.80 7.89 8.67
CA GLU A 183 -17.65 7.59 9.52
C GLU A 183 -17.05 8.87 10.13
N GLN A 184 -16.96 9.95 9.35
CA GLN A 184 -16.54 11.27 9.84
C GLN A 184 -17.51 11.81 10.91
N LEU A 185 -18.83 11.65 10.72
CA LEU A 185 -19.84 12.01 11.72
C LEU A 185 -19.64 11.20 13.02
N ILE A 186 -19.53 9.88 12.92
CA ILE A 186 -19.33 8.97 14.06
C ILE A 186 -18.04 9.35 14.80
N ALA A 187 -16.92 9.51 14.09
CA ALA A 187 -15.63 9.85 14.68
C ALA A 187 -15.66 11.22 15.39
N PHE A 188 -16.30 12.22 14.78
CA PHE A 188 -16.45 13.54 15.41
C PHE A 188 -17.24 13.48 16.72
N VAL A 189 -18.36 12.73 16.73
CA VAL A 189 -19.18 12.56 17.92
C VAL A 189 -18.46 11.72 18.98
N ALA A 190 -17.85 10.60 18.59
CA ALA A 190 -17.09 9.71 19.47
C ALA A 190 -15.95 10.47 20.19
N ALA A 191 -15.25 11.37 19.49
CA ALA A 191 -14.21 12.20 20.09
C ALA A 191 -14.73 13.17 21.19
N LYS A 192 -16.05 13.38 21.29
CA LYS A 192 -16.67 14.24 22.30
C LYS A 192 -17.35 13.46 23.42
N VAL A 193 -17.99 12.33 23.10
CA VAL A 193 -18.84 11.59 24.06
C VAL A 193 -18.38 10.16 24.34
N GLY A 194 -17.35 9.65 23.65
CA GLY A 194 -16.95 8.24 23.67
C GLY A 194 -17.66 7.42 22.58
N GLU A 195 -16.99 6.38 22.06
CA GLU A 195 -17.52 5.54 20.97
C GLU A 195 -18.84 4.84 21.37
N GLU A 196 -18.96 4.47 22.65
CA GLU A 196 -20.11 3.77 23.20
C GLU A 196 -21.36 4.65 23.37
N HIS A 197 -21.24 5.98 23.25
CA HIS A 197 -22.35 6.92 23.42
C HIS A 197 -22.74 7.67 22.13
N VAL A 198 -22.14 7.31 20.99
CA VAL A 198 -22.42 7.99 19.71
C VAL A 198 -23.90 7.91 19.36
N GLY A 199 -24.51 6.74 19.52
CA GLY A 199 -25.93 6.52 19.27
C GLY A 199 -26.80 7.41 20.14
N THR A 200 -26.61 7.45 21.46
CA THR A 200 -27.42 8.30 22.36
C THR A 200 -27.29 9.79 22.04
N ALA A 201 -26.11 10.24 21.64
CA ALA A 201 -25.86 11.63 21.27
C ALA A 201 -26.52 12.05 19.94
N LEU A 202 -26.79 11.11 19.05
CA LEU A 202 -27.45 11.33 17.75
C LEU A 202 -28.96 11.10 17.78
N LYS A 203 -29.45 10.29 18.73
CA LYS A 203 -30.88 10.00 18.93
C LYS A 203 -31.62 11.23 19.49
N SER A 204 -32.83 11.48 18.99
CA SER A 204 -33.74 12.50 19.52
C SER A 204 -34.05 12.23 21.00
N LYS A 205 -33.94 13.28 21.82
CA LYS A 205 -34.30 13.26 23.24
C LYS A 205 -35.80 13.43 23.51
N PHE A 206 -36.63 13.53 22.47
CA PHE A 206 -38.07 13.68 22.63
C PHE A 206 -38.69 12.39 23.19
N ARG A 207 -39.60 12.56 24.16
CA ARG A 207 -40.26 11.43 24.81
C ARG A 207 -41.08 10.62 23.79
N ASN A 208 -40.89 9.31 23.74
CA ASN A 208 -41.52 8.43 22.74
C ASN A 208 -40.99 8.69 21.30
N ALA A 209 -39.78 9.22 21.13
CA ALA A 209 -39.06 9.14 19.86
C ALA A 209 -38.49 7.72 19.63
N TRP A 210 -38.29 6.97 20.72
CA TRP A 210 -37.79 5.60 20.72
C TRP A 210 -38.67 4.66 21.57
N PRO A 211 -38.72 3.35 21.30
CA PRO A 211 -39.68 2.45 21.94
C PRO A 211 -39.33 1.97 23.35
N GLU A 212 -38.04 1.84 23.69
CA GLU A 212 -37.55 1.64 25.08
C GLU A 212 -36.48 2.68 25.41
N GLU A 213 -36.59 3.29 26.58
CA GLU A 213 -35.63 4.25 27.14
C GLU A 213 -35.16 3.69 28.50
N GLU A 214 -34.04 2.96 28.55
CA GLU A 214 -33.41 2.62 29.83
C GLU A 214 -32.70 3.86 30.41
N ASP A 215 -32.73 4.04 31.73
CA ASP A 215 -32.24 5.27 32.39
C ASP A 215 -30.74 5.54 32.13
N GLU A 216 -29.94 4.51 31.86
CA GLU A 216 -28.49 4.61 31.60
C GLU A 216 -28.14 4.83 30.11
N GLU A 217 -29.09 4.66 29.18
CA GLU A 217 -28.90 4.78 27.71
C GLU A 217 -29.81 5.84 27.08
N ARG A 218 -30.15 6.89 27.86
CA ARG A 218 -31.13 7.88 27.45
C ARG A 218 -30.61 8.75 26.28
N PRO A 219 -31.38 8.89 25.18
CA PRO A 219 -31.05 9.83 24.11
C PRO A 219 -30.82 11.26 24.60
N THR A 220 -29.74 11.89 24.15
CA THR A 220 -29.37 13.26 24.56
C THR A 220 -29.51 14.28 23.44
N ASP A 221 -29.43 13.85 22.18
CA ASP A 221 -29.48 14.71 20.98
C ASP A 221 -28.56 15.93 21.07
N GLU A 222 -27.36 15.75 21.64
CA GLU A 222 -26.42 16.83 21.93
C GLU A 222 -25.93 17.58 20.68
N PHE A 223 -26.02 16.93 19.53
CA PHE A 223 -25.58 17.48 18.25
C PHE A 223 -26.72 17.91 17.33
N GLY A 224 -27.99 17.70 17.74
CA GLY A 224 -29.17 18.06 16.95
C GLY A 224 -29.37 17.22 15.70
N PHE A 225 -28.79 16.01 15.65
CA PHE A 225 -29.06 15.09 14.56
C PHE A 225 -30.49 14.54 14.69
N SER A 226 -31.04 14.43 15.90
CA SER A 226 -32.46 14.16 16.16
C SER A 226 -33.02 12.90 15.47
N ILE A 227 -32.29 11.76 15.54
CA ILE A 227 -32.81 10.50 14.99
C ILE A 227 -34.05 10.06 15.76
N VAL A 228 -35.13 9.78 15.02
CA VAL A 228 -36.37 9.16 15.52
C VAL A 228 -36.47 7.74 15.02
N PHE A 229 -37.13 6.88 15.81
CA PHE A 229 -37.38 5.51 15.39
C PHE A 229 -38.41 5.47 14.26
N VAL A 230 -37.96 5.07 13.07
CA VAL A 230 -38.79 4.80 11.88
C VAL A 230 -38.76 3.33 11.44
N GLY A 231 -37.78 2.56 11.92
CA GLY A 231 -37.56 1.17 11.53
C GLY A 231 -37.25 1.02 10.04
N TYR A 232 -37.63 -0.12 9.46
CA TYR A 232 -37.54 -0.38 8.03
C TYR A 232 -38.74 -1.21 7.55
N MET A 233 -38.97 -1.24 6.24
CA MET A 233 -39.83 -2.27 5.63
C MET A 233 -38.99 -3.22 4.79
N ASP A 234 -39.37 -4.49 4.78
CA ASP A 234 -38.82 -5.46 3.85
C ASP A 234 -39.37 -5.27 2.42
N ASP A 235 -38.91 -6.12 1.51
CA ASP A 235 -39.29 -6.19 0.10
C ASP A 235 -40.78 -6.53 -0.11
N GLU A 236 -41.42 -7.16 0.89
CA GLU A 236 -42.85 -7.43 0.93
C GLU A 236 -43.67 -6.27 1.55
N LEU A 237 -43.05 -5.10 1.80
CA LEU A 237 -43.66 -3.92 2.43
C LEU A 237 -44.17 -4.18 3.85
N ARG A 238 -43.57 -5.15 4.56
CA ARG A 238 -43.87 -5.44 5.97
C ARG A 238 -42.90 -4.65 6.84
N TYR A 239 -43.43 -3.93 7.82
CA TYR A 239 -42.60 -3.24 8.80
C TYR A 239 -41.88 -4.26 9.69
N ALA A 240 -40.57 -4.04 9.88
CA ALA A 240 -39.86 -4.68 10.97
C ALA A 240 -40.32 -4.08 12.30
N TYR A 241 -40.82 -4.94 13.18
CA TYR A 241 -41.32 -4.52 14.49
C TYR A 241 -40.15 -4.39 15.47
N TYR A 242 -40.28 -3.44 16.39
CA TYR A 242 -39.33 -3.28 17.50
C TYR A 242 -39.21 -4.61 18.27
N ASN A 243 -37.98 -5.07 18.49
CA ASN A 243 -37.63 -6.30 19.21
C ASN A 243 -38.09 -7.59 18.52
N ALA A 244 -38.26 -7.55 17.19
CA ALA A 244 -38.48 -8.74 16.39
C ALA A 244 -37.21 -9.60 16.41
N SER A 245 -37.30 -10.80 16.96
CA SER A 245 -36.21 -11.77 16.92
C SER A 245 -36.04 -12.27 15.48
N SER A 246 -34.88 -11.98 14.90
CA SER A 246 -34.47 -12.54 13.61
C SER A 246 -33.42 -13.64 13.83
N TRP A 247 -33.12 -14.42 12.79
CA TRP A 247 -31.97 -15.35 12.81
C TRP A 247 -30.62 -14.63 13.07
N PHE A 248 -30.59 -13.29 12.99
CA PHE A 248 -29.44 -12.44 13.26
C PHE A 248 -29.44 -11.81 14.66
N GLY A 249 -30.41 -12.13 15.53
CA GLY A 249 -30.55 -11.55 16.87
C GLY A 249 -31.71 -10.56 17.02
N ASP A 250 -31.90 -10.04 18.25
CA ASP A 250 -32.92 -9.04 18.59
C ASP A 250 -32.51 -7.66 18.03
N ILE A 251 -32.94 -7.35 16.81
CA ILE A 251 -32.61 -6.08 16.14
C ILE A 251 -33.68 -5.01 16.40
N THR A 252 -33.23 -3.86 16.87
CA THR A 252 -34.04 -2.64 17.07
C THR A 252 -33.25 -1.48 16.50
N GLU A 253 -33.34 -1.33 15.19
CA GLU A 253 -32.36 -0.56 14.43
C GLU A 253 -33.05 0.47 13.55
N ASN A 254 -32.46 1.66 13.50
CA ASN A 254 -32.69 2.60 12.41
C ASN A 254 -31.50 2.58 11.49
N VAL A 255 -31.78 2.55 10.20
CA VAL A 255 -30.77 2.51 9.15
C VAL A 255 -30.99 3.71 8.24
N PHE A 256 -29.94 4.46 7.94
CA PHE A 256 -29.96 5.50 6.91
C PHE A 256 -29.11 5.08 5.74
N TRP A 257 -29.63 5.18 4.52
CA TRP A 257 -28.84 4.79 3.35
C TRP A 257 -27.57 5.62 3.21
N ALA A 258 -26.48 4.93 2.85
CA ALA A 258 -25.29 5.51 2.27
C ALA A 258 -25.29 5.31 0.74
N SER A 259 -24.51 6.12 0.04
CA SER A 259 -24.46 6.13 -1.43
C SER A 259 -23.86 4.87 -2.05
N LEU A 260 -23.10 4.08 -1.28
CA LEU A 260 -22.35 2.93 -1.80
C LEU A 260 -23.03 1.58 -1.53
N PRO A 261 -22.99 0.65 -2.49
CA PRO A 261 -23.52 -0.70 -2.34
C PRO A 261 -22.52 -1.61 -1.62
N ASN A 262 -23.02 -2.79 -1.23
CA ASN A 262 -22.27 -3.88 -0.63
C ASN A 262 -22.48 -5.17 -1.47
N GLU A 263 -21.74 -6.23 -1.20
CA GLU A 263 -21.85 -7.51 -1.92
C GLU A 263 -23.21 -8.20 -1.72
N GLY A 264 -23.56 -9.09 -2.64
CA GLY A 264 -24.57 -10.13 -2.39
C GLY A 264 -26.00 -9.63 -2.12
N GLY A 265 -26.39 -8.46 -2.65
CA GLY A 265 -27.74 -7.92 -2.44
C GLY A 265 -27.84 -6.74 -1.49
N TYR A 266 -26.74 -6.35 -0.84
CA TYR A 266 -26.75 -5.40 0.26
C TYR A 266 -26.23 -4.01 -0.16
N ALA A 267 -26.50 -2.99 0.66
CA ALA A 267 -25.90 -1.66 0.59
C ALA A 267 -25.54 -1.15 1.97
N TYR A 268 -24.62 -0.20 2.04
CA TYR A 268 -24.20 0.36 3.32
C TYR A 268 -25.20 1.37 3.85
N GLY A 269 -25.28 1.45 5.17
CA GLY A 269 -26.02 2.49 5.87
C GLY A 269 -25.49 2.74 7.27
N LEU A 270 -25.85 3.91 7.81
CA LEU A 270 -25.65 4.23 9.21
C LEU A 270 -26.69 3.47 10.03
N CYS A 271 -26.25 2.48 10.80
CA CYS A 271 -27.04 1.75 11.77
C CYS A 271 -26.96 2.46 13.13
N VAL A 272 -28.12 2.70 13.74
CA VAL A 272 -28.25 3.11 15.14
C VAL A 272 -29.18 2.12 15.82
N ASP A 273 -28.61 1.26 16.65
CA ASP A 273 -29.34 0.19 17.35
C ASP A 273 -29.94 0.68 18.68
N LYS A 274 -30.60 -0.20 19.44
CA LYS A 274 -31.11 0.14 20.79
C LYS A 274 -29.98 0.51 21.76
N THR A 275 -28.82 -0.13 21.62
CA THR A 275 -27.66 0.17 22.43
C THR A 275 -27.17 1.58 22.10
N SER A 276 -26.38 2.17 22.97
CA SER A 276 -25.92 3.55 22.80
C SER A 276 -24.95 3.77 21.62
N LYS A 277 -24.84 2.82 20.68
CA LYS A 277 -23.87 2.77 19.58
C LYS A 277 -24.44 3.21 18.24
N ALA A 278 -23.55 3.70 17.38
CA ALA A 278 -23.79 3.91 15.95
C ALA A 278 -22.65 3.26 15.16
N SER A 279 -22.97 2.65 14.02
CA SER A 279 -22.01 1.93 13.19
C SER A 279 -22.39 1.95 11.72
N ILE A 280 -21.47 1.57 10.84
CA ILE A 280 -21.76 1.30 9.44
C ILE A 280 -22.04 -0.20 9.28
N GLY A 281 -23.15 -0.53 8.62
CA GLY A 281 -23.55 -1.92 8.38
C GLY A 281 -24.11 -2.13 6.98
N GLY A 282 -24.13 -3.40 6.55
CA GLY A 282 -24.78 -3.82 5.31
C GLY A 282 -26.25 -4.13 5.53
N PHE A 283 -27.12 -3.65 4.65
CA PHE A 283 -28.56 -3.85 4.71
C PHE A 283 -29.12 -4.22 3.35
N SER A 284 -30.18 -5.03 3.29
CA SER A 284 -30.76 -5.49 2.01
C SER A 284 -31.19 -4.30 1.17
N ARG A 285 -30.75 -4.21 -0.10
CA ARG A 285 -31.10 -3.10 -1.00
C ARG A 285 -32.58 -3.00 -1.31
N ASP A 286 -33.29 -4.11 -1.18
CA ASP A 286 -34.72 -4.23 -1.40
C ASP A 286 -35.53 -3.76 -0.17
N ALA A 287 -34.86 -3.49 0.94
CA ALA A 287 -35.51 -2.89 2.09
C ALA A 287 -35.75 -1.39 1.87
N TYR A 288 -36.77 -0.88 2.54
CA TYR A 288 -37.11 0.54 2.55
C TYR A 288 -36.67 1.16 3.88
N VAL A 289 -35.69 2.07 3.81
CA VAL A 289 -35.14 2.78 4.98
C VAL A 289 -35.11 4.30 4.70
N PRO A 290 -35.00 5.17 5.73
CA PRO A 290 -34.92 6.61 5.51
C PRO A 290 -33.62 7.06 4.83
N VAL A 291 -33.68 8.25 4.23
CA VAL A 291 -32.50 9.00 3.73
C VAL A 291 -32.40 10.30 4.50
N ARG A 292 -31.17 10.68 4.85
CA ARG A 292 -30.84 11.96 5.46
C ARG A 292 -29.73 12.61 4.66
N CYS A 293 -30.05 13.71 4.00
CA CYS A 293 -29.11 14.33 3.06
C CYS A 293 -28.06 15.17 3.78
N LEU A 294 -26.91 15.28 3.14
CA LEU A 294 -25.80 16.13 3.54
C LEU A 294 -25.60 17.25 2.52
N GLU A 295 -25.28 18.47 2.98
CA GLU A 295 -25.02 19.60 2.08
C GLU A 295 -23.74 19.35 1.28
N ASN A 296 -23.75 19.67 -0.01
CA ASN A 296 -22.59 19.51 -0.87
C ASN A 296 -21.40 20.30 -0.32
N ARG A 297 -20.25 19.63 -0.23
CA ARG A 297 -19.01 20.26 0.22
C ARG A 297 -18.26 20.88 -0.96
N ASP A 298 -17.68 22.05 -0.72
CA ASP A 298 -16.62 22.59 -1.57
C ASP A 298 -15.27 22.07 -1.04
N PHE A 299 -14.74 21.03 -1.67
CA PHE A 299 -13.50 20.37 -1.27
C PHE A 299 -12.26 21.25 -1.40
N ASP A 300 -12.37 22.39 -2.08
CA ASP A 300 -11.27 23.33 -2.28
C ASP A 300 -11.42 24.59 -1.42
N GLU A 301 -12.51 24.71 -0.64
CA GLU A 301 -12.75 25.88 0.22
C GLU A 301 -11.62 26.04 1.25
N GLY A 302 -10.90 27.16 1.14
CA GLY A 302 -9.79 27.49 2.03
C GLY A 302 -8.53 26.63 1.86
N LYS A 303 -8.50 25.73 0.87
CA LYS A 303 -7.39 24.81 0.65
C LYS A 303 -6.26 25.45 -0.17
N THR A 304 -5.03 25.11 0.17
CA THR A 304 -3.83 25.53 -0.57
C THR A 304 -2.92 24.35 -0.87
N ALA A 305 -2.10 24.49 -1.91
CA ALA A 305 -1.05 23.55 -2.22
C ALA A 305 -0.07 23.38 -1.05
N ALA A 306 0.58 22.21 -1.00
CA ALA A 306 1.63 21.89 -0.06
C ALA A 306 2.76 22.95 -0.09
N PRO A 307 3.33 23.29 1.07
CA PRO A 307 4.49 24.16 1.14
C PRO A 307 5.65 23.65 0.28
N GLN A 308 6.25 24.52 -0.51
CA GLN A 308 7.36 24.20 -1.42
C GLN A 308 8.73 24.17 -0.72
N LYS A 309 8.77 23.82 0.58
CA LYS A 309 10.02 23.76 1.33
C LYS A 309 10.94 22.67 0.73
N GLY A 310 12.25 22.89 0.82
CA GLY A 310 13.30 22.04 0.27
C GLY A 310 13.26 20.57 0.71
N SER A 311 14.02 19.72 0.04
CA SER A 311 14.46 18.44 0.59
C SER A 311 15.98 18.41 0.73
N VAL A 312 16.51 17.48 1.53
CA VAL A 312 17.94 17.17 1.58
C VAL A 312 18.12 15.73 1.17
N TYR A 313 18.77 15.51 0.04
CA TYR A 313 19.15 14.18 -0.43
C TYR A 313 20.58 13.88 0.00
N ASP A 314 20.75 12.80 0.75
CA ASP A 314 22.04 12.22 1.11
C ASP A 314 22.27 10.98 0.25
N SER A 315 23.21 11.10 -0.69
CA SER A 315 23.52 10.03 -1.62
C SER A 315 24.34 8.91 -0.97
N LEU A 316 25.14 9.22 0.07
CA LEU A 316 25.95 8.25 0.79
C LEU A 316 25.08 7.31 1.62
N GLU A 317 24.10 7.90 2.32
CA GLU A 317 23.16 7.15 3.14
C GLU A 317 21.97 6.61 2.33
N ASN A 318 21.88 6.96 1.04
CA ASN A 318 20.71 6.72 0.19
C ASN A 318 19.42 7.16 0.87
N THR A 319 19.38 8.37 1.42
CA THR A 319 18.20 8.91 2.10
C THR A 319 17.75 10.26 1.53
N LEU A 320 16.47 10.52 1.69
CA LEU A 320 15.80 11.77 1.40
C LEU A 320 15.17 12.30 2.69
N THR A 321 15.63 13.44 3.18
CA THR A 321 14.94 14.17 4.25
C THR A 321 13.97 15.18 3.64
N ASP A 322 12.68 15.00 3.89
CA ASP A 322 11.64 15.97 3.58
C ASP A 322 11.64 17.08 4.64
N LEU A 323 11.99 18.32 4.31
CA LEU A 323 12.10 19.38 5.32
C LEU A 323 10.74 19.95 5.75
N ARG A 324 9.64 19.51 5.14
CA ARG A 324 8.29 19.96 5.49
C ARG A 324 7.84 19.34 6.83
N ASP A 325 8.19 18.08 7.06
CA ASP A 325 7.88 17.32 8.28
C ASP A 325 9.13 16.71 8.96
N ASN A 326 10.32 16.91 8.38
CA ASN A 326 11.60 16.31 8.78
C ASN A 326 11.62 14.78 8.72
N ARG A 327 10.75 14.17 7.93
CA ARG A 327 10.76 12.72 7.74
C ARG A 327 11.91 12.32 6.82
N VAL A 328 12.63 11.28 7.22
CA VAL A 328 13.71 10.68 6.43
C VAL A 328 13.15 9.43 5.76
N TYR A 329 13.30 9.37 4.44
CA TYR A 329 12.93 8.25 3.61
C TYR A 329 14.17 7.60 3.02
N LYS A 330 14.16 6.28 2.91
CA LYS A 330 15.14 5.54 2.12
C LYS A 330 14.90 5.78 0.64
N THR A 331 15.97 5.68 -0.13
CA THR A 331 15.98 5.85 -1.58
C THR A 331 16.80 4.74 -2.22
N VAL A 332 16.63 4.57 -3.52
CA VAL A 332 17.37 3.58 -4.29
C VAL A 332 17.64 4.04 -5.71
N VAL A 333 18.80 3.68 -6.22
CA VAL A 333 19.17 3.89 -7.63
C VAL A 333 18.84 2.65 -8.46
N ILE A 334 17.95 2.82 -9.44
CA ILE A 334 17.58 1.78 -10.42
C ILE A 334 17.77 2.36 -11.82
N GLY A 335 18.68 1.76 -12.60
CA GLY A 335 19.12 2.35 -13.87
C GLY A 335 19.73 3.73 -13.63
N THR A 336 19.16 4.75 -14.26
CA THR A 336 19.56 6.16 -14.13
C THR A 336 18.65 6.97 -13.19
N GLN A 337 17.68 6.31 -12.55
CA GLN A 337 16.65 6.95 -11.75
C GLN A 337 16.90 6.74 -10.25
N ILE A 338 16.64 7.77 -9.45
CA ILE A 338 16.72 7.73 -7.99
C ILE A 338 15.30 7.79 -7.44
N TRP A 339 14.82 6.65 -6.96
CA TRP A 339 13.47 6.46 -6.44
C TRP A 339 13.48 6.53 -4.92
N MET A 340 12.41 7.05 -4.30
CA MET A 340 12.13 6.67 -2.91
C MET A 340 11.94 5.15 -2.84
N ALA A 341 12.43 4.51 -1.76
CA ALA A 341 12.21 3.08 -1.45
C ALA A 341 11.07 2.87 -0.44
N GLU A 342 10.50 3.97 0.06
CA GLU A 342 9.38 4.01 0.99
C GLU A 342 8.27 4.88 0.39
N ASN A 343 7.02 4.58 0.75
CA ASN A 343 5.88 5.39 0.29
C ASN A 343 5.88 6.74 1.01
N LEU A 344 5.50 7.79 0.28
CA LEU A 344 5.31 9.12 0.87
C LEU A 344 4.30 9.04 2.03
N ASN A 345 4.57 9.81 3.09
CA ASN A 345 3.70 9.90 4.27
C ASN A 345 3.64 11.34 4.78
N TYR A 346 3.20 12.21 3.88
CA TYR A 346 3.03 13.63 4.11
C TYR A 346 1.54 14.02 4.15
N VAL A 347 1.14 14.81 5.13
CA VAL A 347 -0.22 15.37 5.24
C VAL A 347 -0.13 16.88 5.14
N THR A 348 -1.02 17.48 4.35
CA THR A 348 -1.19 18.93 4.34
C THR A 348 -2.39 19.31 5.21
N GLU A 349 -2.16 19.75 6.44
CA GLU A 349 -3.24 20.28 7.28
C GLU A 349 -3.92 21.46 6.57
N GLY A 350 -5.18 21.29 6.16
CA GLY A 350 -5.91 22.31 5.41
C GLY A 350 -5.48 22.46 3.94
N GLY A 351 -4.76 21.50 3.35
CA GLY A 351 -4.34 21.52 1.95
C GLY A 351 -5.06 20.52 1.03
N TYR A 352 -4.53 20.32 -0.18
CA TYR A 352 -5.09 19.35 -1.14
C TYR A 352 -4.86 17.89 -0.76
N ALA A 353 -3.92 17.57 0.14
CA ALA A 353 -3.74 16.22 0.68
C ALA A 353 -4.06 16.17 2.19
N ASP A 354 -5.14 16.84 2.59
CA ASP A 354 -5.67 16.79 3.96
C ASP A 354 -6.05 15.36 4.36
N ASP A 355 -6.01 15.08 5.66
CA ASP A 355 -6.36 13.77 6.19
C ASP A 355 -7.86 13.46 5.99
N LEU A 356 -8.20 12.17 5.88
CA LEU A 356 -9.52 11.59 5.64
C LEU A 356 -10.14 11.87 4.27
N ASP A 357 -10.09 13.11 3.77
CA ASP A 357 -10.75 13.46 2.50
C ASP A 357 -9.88 13.07 1.28
N ARG A 358 -8.60 13.49 1.26
CA ARG A 358 -7.71 13.31 0.09
C ARG A 358 -6.43 12.53 0.36
N SER A 359 -6.17 12.23 1.63
CA SER A 359 -5.15 11.27 2.05
C SER A 359 -5.66 10.46 3.24
N ARG A 360 -5.21 9.21 3.39
CA ARG A 360 -5.57 8.38 4.54
C ARG A 360 -4.56 7.29 4.82
N CYS A 361 -4.56 6.81 6.06
CA CYS A 361 -3.89 5.58 6.41
C CYS A 361 -4.71 4.39 5.94
N PHE A 362 -4.02 3.29 5.64
CA PHE A 362 -4.70 2.02 5.45
C PHE A 362 -5.56 1.69 6.68
N ASN A 363 -6.83 1.31 6.48
CA ASN A 363 -7.83 1.08 7.53
C ASN A 363 -7.97 2.21 8.56
N ASP A 364 -7.59 3.44 8.19
CA ASP A 364 -7.59 4.63 9.04
C ASP A 364 -6.84 4.44 10.37
N LYS A 365 -5.86 3.51 10.42
CA LYS A 365 -4.99 3.36 11.59
C LYS A 365 -3.65 4.00 11.35
N GLN A 366 -3.28 4.94 12.21
CA GLN A 366 -2.03 5.69 12.15
C GLN A 366 -0.78 4.78 12.05
N LEU A 367 -0.78 3.63 12.75
CA LEU A 367 0.30 2.64 12.69
C LEU A 367 0.65 2.21 11.26
N TYR A 368 -0.34 2.12 10.37
CA TYR A 368 -0.08 1.71 8.98
C TYR A 368 0.55 2.81 8.16
N CYS A 369 0.16 4.07 8.37
CA CYS A 369 0.91 5.19 7.82
C CYS A 369 2.36 5.16 8.29
N ASP A 370 2.57 4.99 9.60
CA ASP A 370 3.91 5.04 10.20
C ASP A 370 4.85 3.98 9.64
N ASN A 371 4.33 2.78 9.36
CA ASN A 371 5.11 1.64 8.87
C ASN A 371 5.20 1.56 7.34
N TYR A 372 4.15 1.94 6.62
CA TYR A 372 4.01 1.62 5.19
C TYR A 372 3.73 2.84 4.31
N GLY A 373 3.63 4.01 4.91
CA GLY A 373 3.28 5.26 4.26
C GLY A 373 1.78 5.43 4.01
N ARG A 374 1.45 6.59 3.45
CA ARG A 374 0.08 7.07 3.32
C ARG A 374 -0.42 6.91 1.90
N LEU A 375 -1.74 6.80 1.78
CA LEU A 375 -2.43 6.63 0.51
C LEU A 375 -3.16 7.93 0.17
N TYR A 376 -3.20 8.28 -1.10
CA TYR A 376 -3.68 9.57 -1.59
C TYR A 376 -4.68 9.37 -2.71
N ARG A 377 -5.70 10.22 -2.79
CA ARG A 377 -6.46 10.40 -4.03
C ARG A 377 -5.59 11.09 -5.07
N TRP A 378 -5.92 10.94 -6.35
CA TRP A 378 -5.05 11.45 -7.42
C TRP A 378 -4.88 12.98 -7.36
N THR A 379 -5.94 13.74 -7.11
CA THR A 379 -5.86 15.20 -6.95
C THR A 379 -5.06 15.63 -5.72
N GLY A 380 -5.11 14.84 -4.64
CA GLY A 380 -4.25 15.03 -3.47
C GLY A 380 -2.78 14.72 -3.76
N ALA A 381 -2.48 13.64 -4.48
CA ALA A 381 -1.12 13.29 -4.91
C ALA A 381 -0.52 14.33 -5.88
N MET A 382 -1.36 14.87 -6.77
CA MET A 382 -1.01 15.97 -7.67
C MET A 382 -1.01 17.33 -6.97
N ASP A 383 -1.54 17.44 -5.75
CA ASP A 383 -1.63 18.70 -5.00
C ASP A 383 -2.37 19.82 -5.77
N ILE A 384 -3.52 19.46 -6.36
CA ILE A 384 -4.36 20.35 -7.20
C ILE A 384 -5.83 20.34 -6.76
N PRO A 385 -6.63 21.33 -7.21
CA PRO A 385 -8.07 21.41 -6.93
C PRO A 385 -8.87 20.14 -7.29
N TYR A 386 -9.89 19.85 -6.50
CA TYR A 386 -10.77 18.69 -6.65
C TYR A 386 -11.49 18.64 -8.00
N MET A 387 -11.78 19.78 -8.63
CA MET A 387 -12.45 19.83 -9.94
C MET A 387 -11.76 18.99 -11.04
N TYR A 388 -10.48 18.63 -10.86
CA TYR A 388 -9.73 17.75 -11.76
C TYR A 388 -9.90 16.24 -11.46
N ALA A 389 -10.71 15.87 -10.49
CA ALA A 389 -11.21 14.50 -10.31
C ALA A 389 -12.18 14.11 -11.45
N GLU A 390 -12.91 15.08 -12.00
CA GLU A 390 -13.87 14.90 -13.10
C GLU A 390 -13.37 15.42 -14.46
N LYS A 391 -12.20 16.08 -14.46
CA LYS A 391 -11.63 16.70 -15.66
C LYS A 391 -10.21 16.24 -15.89
N GLN A 392 -9.84 16.17 -17.16
CA GLN A 392 -8.46 15.94 -17.52
C GLN A 392 -7.64 17.17 -17.09
N TYR A 393 -6.45 16.90 -16.56
CA TYR A 393 -5.51 17.93 -16.16
C TYR A 393 -4.39 17.90 -17.19
N ASP A 394 -4.33 18.92 -18.05
CA ASP A 394 -3.38 18.96 -19.15
C ASP A 394 -2.09 19.62 -18.66
N ASP A 395 -1.20 18.79 -18.12
CA ASP A 395 0.16 19.20 -17.76
C ASP A 395 1.17 18.29 -18.45
N THR A 396 1.97 18.90 -19.32
CA THR A 396 2.99 18.21 -20.12
C THR A 396 4.38 18.32 -19.48
N LEU A 397 4.51 19.03 -18.35
CA LEU A 397 5.75 19.20 -17.62
C LEU A 397 5.81 18.21 -16.45
N MET A 398 7.04 17.96 -15.98
CA MET A 398 7.32 17.21 -14.76
C MET A 398 6.58 17.85 -13.58
N HIS A 399 5.55 17.17 -13.07
CA HIS A 399 4.69 17.69 -12.02
C HIS A 399 5.19 17.27 -10.65
N GLN A 400 5.61 18.24 -9.83
CA GLN A 400 6.12 17.95 -8.49
C GLN A 400 5.05 17.26 -7.62
N GLY A 401 3.81 17.75 -7.68
CA GLY A 401 2.72 17.28 -6.84
C GLY A 401 3.09 17.34 -5.35
N LEU A 402 2.69 16.31 -4.61
CA LEU A 402 2.95 16.23 -3.17
C LEU A 402 4.40 15.87 -2.82
N CYS A 403 5.24 15.52 -3.80
CA CYS A 403 6.64 15.22 -3.57
C CYS A 403 7.41 16.47 -3.10
N PRO A 404 8.44 16.31 -2.26
CA PRO A 404 9.20 17.46 -1.77
C PRO A 404 10.06 18.07 -2.88
N GLN A 405 10.48 19.32 -2.71
CA GLN A 405 11.25 20.05 -3.72
C GLN A 405 12.49 19.25 -4.18
N GLY A 406 12.70 19.17 -5.49
CA GLY A 406 13.77 18.37 -6.11
C GLY A 406 13.35 16.94 -6.44
N TRP A 407 12.12 16.57 -6.11
CA TRP A 407 11.46 15.32 -6.44
C TRP A 407 10.09 15.59 -7.05
N HIS A 408 9.54 14.62 -7.76
CA HIS A 408 8.27 14.76 -8.45
C HIS A 408 7.46 13.45 -8.43
N LEU A 409 6.17 13.59 -8.72
CA LEU A 409 5.29 12.45 -8.95
C LEU A 409 5.64 11.86 -10.33
N PRO A 410 5.95 10.56 -10.44
CA PRO A 410 6.49 10.00 -11.68
C PRO A 410 5.46 9.96 -12.82
N THR A 411 5.96 10.14 -14.04
CA THR A 411 5.23 9.94 -15.28
C THR A 411 5.19 8.47 -15.70
N LYS A 412 4.34 8.13 -16.67
CA LYS A 412 4.33 6.81 -17.31
C LYS A 412 5.68 6.47 -17.94
N ALA A 413 6.33 7.42 -18.62
CA ALA A 413 7.63 7.18 -19.25
C ALA A 413 8.73 6.83 -18.24
N GLU A 414 8.67 7.42 -17.04
CA GLU A 414 9.61 7.12 -15.97
C GLU A 414 9.36 5.75 -15.34
N PHE A 415 8.11 5.36 -15.15
CA PHE A 415 7.78 3.99 -14.76
C PHE A 415 8.14 2.97 -15.84
N ASP A 416 7.95 3.28 -17.13
CA ASP A 416 8.37 2.40 -18.23
C ASP A 416 9.89 2.18 -18.21
N THR A 417 10.67 3.23 -17.86
CA THR A 417 12.12 3.14 -17.67
C THR A 417 12.49 2.25 -16.47
N LEU A 418 11.82 2.40 -15.33
CA LEU A 418 11.99 1.53 -14.17
C LEU A 418 11.72 0.06 -14.56
N ILE A 419 10.57 -0.21 -15.17
CA ILE A 419 10.14 -1.54 -15.60
C ILE A 419 11.18 -2.19 -16.52
N ALA A 420 11.74 -1.44 -17.48
CA ALA A 420 12.77 -1.95 -18.37
C ALA A 420 14.03 -2.40 -17.61
N HIS A 421 14.44 -1.66 -16.58
CA HIS A 421 15.62 -2.00 -15.77
C HIS A 421 15.39 -3.13 -14.77
N THR A 422 14.13 -3.43 -14.44
CA THR A 422 13.75 -4.48 -13.48
C THR A 422 13.22 -5.75 -14.16
N GLY A 423 13.61 -6.01 -15.41
CA GLY A 423 13.27 -7.25 -16.13
C GLY A 423 12.08 -7.14 -17.08
N GLY A 424 11.65 -5.92 -17.40
CA GLY A 424 10.54 -5.64 -18.30
C GLY A 424 9.18 -6.02 -17.69
N PHE A 425 8.11 -5.81 -18.47
CA PHE A 425 6.74 -6.04 -18.01
C PHE A 425 6.49 -7.41 -17.39
N LYS A 426 7.24 -8.46 -17.80
CA LYS A 426 7.04 -9.84 -17.35
C LYS A 426 7.63 -10.18 -15.98
N LEU A 427 8.67 -9.47 -15.54
CA LEU A 427 9.41 -9.79 -14.31
C LEU A 427 9.50 -8.62 -13.34
N ALA A 428 9.20 -7.39 -13.81
CA ALA A 428 9.25 -6.21 -12.97
C ALA A 428 8.32 -6.31 -11.75
N GLY A 429 7.19 -7.00 -11.85
CA GLY A 429 6.27 -7.19 -10.74
C GLY A 429 6.98 -7.90 -9.59
N LYS A 430 7.56 -9.07 -9.83
CA LYS A 430 8.35 -9.81 -8.85
C LYS A 430 9.54 -9.01 -8.33
N ASN A 431 10.28 -8.38 -9.23
CA ASN A 431 11.55 -7.72 -8.92
C ASN A 431 11.42 -6.42 -8.13
N LEU A 432 10.22 -5.83 -8.09
CA LEU A 432 9.95 -4.59 -7.33
C LEU A 432 9.32 -4.87 -5.95
N LYS A 433 8.82 -6.08 -5.69
CA LYS A 433 8.16 -6.47 -4.42
C LYS A 433 9.10 -6.37 -3.23
N SER A 434 8.54 -5.98 -2.08
CA SER A 434 9.15 -6.23 -0.77
C SER A 434 9.29 -7.73 -0.51
N VAL A 435 10.28 -8.14 0.29
CA VAL A 435 10.50 -9.55 0.69
C VAL A 435 9.40 -10.13 1.58
N ASP A 436 8.66 -9.26 2.27
CA ASP A 436 7.62 -9.65 3.23
C ASP A 436 6.28 -9.01 2.85
N LEU A 437 5.25 -9.41 3.60
CA LEU A 437 3.86 -8.91 3.58
C LEU A 437 2.98 -9.36 2.41
N TRP A 438 3.53 -9.88 1.31
CA TRP A 438 2.74 -10.46 0.22
C TRP A 438 2.11 -11.79 0.64
N GLU A 439 0.82 -12.02 0.39
CA GLU A 439 0.20 -13.32 0.72
C GLU A 439 0.76 -14.43 -0.17
N ASP A 440 1.04 -14.12 -1.45
CA ASP A 440 1.75 -15.00 -2.38
C ASP A 440 2.73 -14.24 -3.31
N GLY A 441 3.82 -14.92 -3.67
CA GLY A 441 4.79 -14.43 -4.64
C GLY A 441 5.75 -13.36 -4.10
N ALA A 442 5.98 -13.30 -2.79
CA ALA A 442 7.10 -12.56 -2.21
C ALA A 442 8.44 -13.13 -2.75
N PRO A 443 9.39 -12.27 -3.17
CA PRO A 443 10.72 -12.71 -3.56
C PRO A 443 11.55 -13.10 -2.32
N LEU A 444 12.56 -13.94 -2.52
CA LEU A 444 13.51 -14.32 -1.44
C LEU A 444 14.42 -13.16 -1.02
N GLU A 445 14.64 -12.21 -1.92
CA GLU A 445 15.43 -10.99 -1.71
C GLU A 445 14.82 -9.83 -2.49
N ASP A 446 14.88 -8.61 -1.94
CA ASP A 446 14.51 -7.39 -2.66
C ASP A 446 15.70 -6.95 -3.52
N GLU A 447 15.87 -7.61 -4.67
CA GLU A 447 17.01 -7.46 -5.58
C GLU A 447 17.26 -5.99 -5.98
N TYR A 448 16.20 -5.21 -6.10
CA TYR A 448 16.25 -3.81 -6.57
C TYR A 448 16.09 -2.81 -5.44
N SER A 449 15.90 -3.26 -4.20
CA SER A 449 15.63 -2.44 -3.01
C SER A 449 14.53 -1.41 -3.26
N PHE A 450 13.61 -1.73 -4.18
CA PHE A 450 12.47 -0.89 -4.46
C PHE A 450 11.52 -0.99 -3.28
N ASN A 451 11.31 -2.17 -2.69
CA ASN A 451 10.46 -2.36 -1.51
C ASN A 451 9.00 -1.95 -1.76
N ALA A 452 8.38 -2.46 -2.82
CA ALA A 452 6.94 -2.30 -3.01
C ALA A 452 6.18 -3.12 -1.98
N VAL A 453 5.64 -2.43 -0.97
CA VAL A 453 4.77 -3.02 0.05
C VAL A 453 3.35 -3.20 -0.53
N PRO A 454 2.70 -4.36 -0.32
CA PRO A 454 1.36 -4.65 -0.83
C PRO A 454 0.26 -3.96 0.00
N LEU A 455 0.35 -2.63 0.03
CA LEU A 455 -0.65 -1.75 0.63
C LEU A 455 -1.63 -1.34 -0.48
N SER A 456 -2.79 -1.99 -0.51
CA SER A 456 -3.88 -1.64 -1.43
C SER A 456 -5.05 -1.06 -0.65
N THR A 457 -5.81 -0.16 -1.26
CA THR A 457 -7.07 0.33 -0.67
C THR A 457 -8.30 0.07 -1.51
N PHE A 458 -8.21 -0.65 -2.63
CA PHE A 458 -9.39 -0.89 -3.48
C PHE A 458 -9.36 -2.25 -4.19
N ASP A 459 -10.40 -3.05 -3.94
CA ASP A 459 -11.04 -3.82 -5.00
C ASP A 459 -12.29 -3.06 -5.51
N GLU A 460 -12.97 -3.63 -6.51
CA GLU A 460 -14.13 -3.04 -7.19
C GLU A 460 -15.38 -2.87 -6.31
N TRP A 461 -15.26 -3.10 -5.00
CA TRP A 461 -16.36 -3.14 -4.02
C TRP A 461 -16.08 -2.31 -2.76
N GLU A 462 -15.07 -1.43 -2.78
CA GLU A 462 -14.61 -0.66 -1.61
C GLU A 462 -14.41 -1.53 -0.35
N ARG A 463 -14.05 -2.80 -0.54
CA ARG A 463 -13.65 -3.63 0.58
C ARG A 463 -12.36 -3.07 1.14
N ILE A 464 -12.36 -2.84 2.44
CA ILE A 464 -11.15 -2.76 3.25
C ILE A 464 -10.41 -4.11 3.11
N ASN A 465 -9.48 -4.20 2.15
CA ASN A 465 -8.74 -5.44 1.89
C ASN A 465 -7.42 -5.49 2.62
N LYS A 466 -7.11 -6.68 3.13
CA LYS A 466 -5.89 -7.06 3.83
C LYS A 466 -4.62 -6.59 3.10
N ILE A 467 -3.61 -6.27 3.89
CA ILE A 467 -2.23 -6.15 3.42
C ILE A 467 -1.84 -7.49 2.79
N GLY A 468 -1.28 -7.45 1.58
CA GLY A 468 -0.66 -8.61 0.96
C GLY A 468 -1.04 -8.90 -0.49
N ALA A 469 -2.18 -8.38 -0.95
CA ALA A 469 -2.66 -8.65 -2.30
C ALA A 469 -1.96 -7.82 -3.38
N HIS A 470 -1.93 -6.48 -3.24
CA HIS A 470 -1.48 -5.60 -4.32
C HIS A 470 -0.71 -4.38 -3.81
N ALA A 471 0.23 -3.89 -4.62
CA ALA A 471 0.87 -2.59 -4.44
C ALA A 471 0.50 -1.69 -5.63
N THR A 472 0.14 -0.44 -5.34
CA THR A 472 -0.30 0.53 -6.35
C THR A 472 0.36 1.89 -6.15
N PHE A 473 0.88 2.46 -7.24
CA PHE A 473 1.58 3.75 -7.21
C PHE A 473 1.03 4.69 -8.27
N TRP A 474 0.74 5.92 -7.87
CA TRP A 474 0.25 6.94 -8.79
C TRP A 474 1.23 7.32 -9.89
N LYS A 475 0.69 7.54 -11.09
CA LYS A 475 1.34 8.26 -12.19
C LYS A 475 0.68 9.61 -12.40
N THR A 476 1.38 10.56 -13.01
CA THR A 476 0.82 11.86 -13.41
C THR A 476 -0.11 11.77 -14.62
N ASN A 477 0.03 10.73 -15.46
CA ASN A 477 -0.82 10.54 -16.64
C ASN A 477 -2.29 10.37 -16.26
N ASN A 478 -3.17 11.15 -16.89
CA ASN A 478 -4.59 11.11 -16.62
C ASN A 478 -5.50 11.29 -17.85
N HIS A 479 -6.75 10.96 -17.61
CA HIS A 479 -7.93 11.09 -18.45
C HIS A 479 -8.98 11.94 -17.71
N PRO A 480 -10.18 12.21 -18.29
CA PRO A 480 -11.19 13.00 -17.60
C PRO A 480 -11.49 12.55 -16.17
N ASP A 481 -11.84 11.28 -15.96
CA ASP A 481 -12.22 10.75 -14.65
C ASP A 481 -11.27 9.67 -14.09
N SER A 482 -10.27 9.26 -14.84
CA SER A 482 -9.26 8.27 -14.41
C SER A 482 -7.83 8.78 -14.55
N ALA A 483 -6.91 8.15 -13.84
CA ALA A 483 -5.47 8.34 -13.89
C ALA A 483 -4.74 7.01 -13.80
N ASP A 484 -3.56 6.94 -14.39
CA ASP A 484 -2.79 5.71 -14.46
C ASP A 484 -2.10 5.38 -13.13
N VAL A 485 -1.98 4.08 -12.87
CA VAL A 485 -1.21 3.55 -11.74
C VAL A 485 -0.23 2.48 -12.21
N LEU A 486 0.90 2.35 -11.50
CA LEU A 486 1.68 1.11 -11.54
C LEU A 486 0.98 0.09 -10.63
N TYR A 487 0.62 -1.08 -11.16
CA TYR A 487 -0.02 -2.15 -10.40
C TYR A 487 0.85 -3.40 -10.34
N ILE A 488 1.07 -3.88 -9.12
CA ILE A 488 1.79 -5.12 -8.81
C ILE A 488 0.86 -5.99 -7.98
N SER A 489 0.63 -7.24 -8.38
CA SER A 489 -0.23 -8.18 -7.65
C SER A 489 0.54 -9.37 -7.11
N GLU A 490 0.01 -9.97 -6.06
CA GLU A 490 0.36 -11.31 -5.59
C GLU A 490 0.21 -12.35 -6.71
N GLY A 491 0.94 -13.46 -6.58
CA GLY A 491 0.88 -14.58 -7.52
C GLY A 491 1.36 -14.30 -8.96
N HIS A 492 1.74 -13.05 -9.26
CA HIS A 492 2.18 -12.62 -10.58
C HIS A 492 3.56 -11.96 -10.54
N ASP A 493 4.38 -12.32 -11.52
CA ASP A 493 5.72 -11.75 -11.72
C ASP A 493 5.70 -10.48 -12.58
N ASN A 494 4.59 -10.24 -13.29
CA ASN A 494 4.44 -9.11 -14.20
C ASN A 494 3.88 -7.87 -13.47
N VAL A 495 4.16 -6.70 -14.04
CA VAL A 495 3.39 -5.48 -13.73
C VAL A 495 2.22 -5.35 -14.69
N ALA A 496 1.15 -4.68 -14.27
CA ALA A 496 0.05 -4.33 -15.15
C ALA A 496 -0.15 -2.81 -15.22
N GLU A 497 -0.60 -2.34 -16.38
CA GLU A 497 -1.19 -1.03 -16.54
C GLU A 497 -2.71 -1.23 -16.61
N LYS A 498 -3.38 -1.02 -15.48
CA LYS A 498 -4.85 -1.08 -15.42
C LYS A 498 -5.38 0.35 -15.32
N PRO A 499 -6.04 0.89 -16.35
CA PRO A 499 -6.89 2.04 -16.16
C PRO A 499 -8.10 1.55 -15.37
N TYR A 500 -8.12 1.81 -14.06
CA TYR A 500 -9.37 1.67 -13.32
C TYR A 500 -10.28 2.81 -13.77
N LEU A 501 -11.52 2.48 -14.15
CA LEU A 501 -12.56 3.49 -14.27
C LEU A 501 -12.61 4.28 -12.96
N ARG A 502 -12.77 5.60 -13.09
CA ARG A 502 -12.84 6.52 -11.95
C ARG A 502 -11.72 6.35 -10.92
N SER A 503 -10.52 5.98 -11.35
CA SER A 503 -9.40 5.74 -10.43
C SER A 503 -9.06 6.96 -9.58
N LYS A 504 -9.30 8.19 -10.06
CA LYS A 504 -8.96 9.43 -9.35
C LYS A 504 -9.62 9.58 -7.96
N TYR A 505 -10.75 8.89 -7.74
CA TYR A 505 -11.46 8.85 -6.45
C TYR A 505 -10.91 7.77 -5.50
N LYS A 506 -10.05 6.89 -5.99
CA LYS A 506 -9.40 5.83 -5.23
C LYS A 506 -8.13 6.36 -4.57
N PHE A 507 -7.68 5.68 -3.52
CA PHE A 507 -6.45 5.96 -2.82
C PHE A 507 -5.35 5.00 -3.28
N HIS A 508 -4.18 5.54 -3.64
CA HIS A 508 -2.99 4.77 -3.98
C HIS A 508 -1.75 5.43 -3.37
N ALA A 509 -0.65 4.67 -3.27
CA ALA A 509 0.59 5.18 -2.71
C ALA A 509 1.28 6.16 -3.68
N VAL A 510 2.12 7.02 -3.13
CA VAL A 510 3.02 7.89 -3.89
C VAL A 510 4.44 7.45 -3.65
N ARG A 511 5.20 7.23 -4.72
CA ARG A 511 6.65 7.05 -4.69
C ARG A 511 7.30 8.15 -5.51
N CYS A 512 7.98 9.08 -4.84
CA CYS A 512 8.60 10.19 -5.53
C CYS A 512 9.87 9.75 -6.28
N LEU A 513 10.10 10.41 -7.41
CA LEU A 513 11.29 10.27 -8.24
C LEU A 513 12.08 11.58 -8.20
N ARG A 514 13.41 11.51 -8.14
CA ARG A 514 14.25 12.72 -8.13
C ARG A 514 14.24 13.40 -9.51
N ASN A 515 14.15 14.74 -9.53
CA ASN A 515 14.01 15.55 -10.75
C ASN A 515 15.18 15.41 -11.72
N GLU A 516 16.40 15.55 -11.20
CA GLU A 516 17.59 15.34 -11.99
C GLU A 516 17.92 13.84 -11.94
N PRO A 517 18.05 13.16 -13.10
CA PRO A 517 18.63 11.82 -13.10
C PRO A 517 19.99 11.94 -12.42
N GLY A 518 20.18 11.16 -11.36
CA GLY A 518 21.50 11.03 -10.80
C GLY A 518 22.37 10.43 -11.90
N PHE A 519 23.31 11.20 -12.44
CA PHE A 519 24.55 10.55 -12.83
C PHE A 519 25.00 9.81 -11.59
N TYR A 520 25.15 8.50 -11.73
CA TYR A 520 25.73 7.70 -10.68
C TYR A 520 27.13 8.26 -10.41
N VAL A 521 27.25 9.13 -9.41
CA VAL A 521 28.54 9.59 -8.92
C VAL A 521 28.93 8.49 -7.96
N SER A 522 29.91 7.66 -8.33
CA SER A 522 30.44 6.69 -7.38
C SER A 522 30.83 7.46 -6.11
N HIS A 523 30.33 7.04 -4.96
CA HIS A 523 30.60 7.67 -3.67
C HIS A 523 32.06 7.57 -3.22
N ALA A 524 32.87 6.85 -3.98
CA ALA A 524 34.30 6.84 -3.83
C ALA A 524 34.90 8.23 -4.00
N VAL A 525 35.28 8.80 -2.86
CA VAL A 525 36.27 9.87 -2.83
C VAL A 525 37.61 9.23 -3.22
N TYR A 526 38.04 9.52 -4.44
CA TYR A 526 39.36 9.11 -4.90
C TYR A 526 40.42 10.04 -4.34
N ASP A 527 41.46 9.45 -3.76
CA ASP A 527 42.74 10.11 -3.60
C ASP A 527 43.69 9.60 -4.72
N SER A 528 44.94 10.02 -4.68
CA SER A 528 45.96 9.61 -5.64
C SER A 528 47.24 9.20 -4.95
N TYR A 529 47.95 8.25 -5.55
CA TYR A 529 49.26 7.81 -5.11
C TYR A 529 50.21 7.81 -6.32
N VAL A 530 51.36 8.46 -6.18
CA VAL A 530 52.42 8.44 -7.18
C VAL A 530 53.40 7.33 -6.81
N ASP A 531 53.56 6.34 -7.69
CA ASP A 531 54.60 5.33 -7.57
C ASP A 531 55.92 5.93 -8.05
N GLU A 532 56.81 6.24 -7.10
CA GLU A 532 58.10 6.88 -7.37
C GLU A 532 59.03 6.02 -8.26
N ARG A 533 58.76 4.72 -8.39
CA ARG A 533 59.59 3.79 -9.17
C ARG A 533 59.42 4.00 -10.68
N ASP A 534 58.22 4.38 -11.13
CA ASP A 534 57.89 4.60 -12.54
C ASP A 534 57.16 5.92 -12.83
N SER A 535 56.97 6.76 -11.81
CA SER A 535 56.20 8.01 -11.85
C SER A 535 54.74 7.84 -12.26
N LYS A 536 54.18 6.62 -12.21
CA LYS A 536 52.76 6.39 -12.50
C LYS A 536 51.91 6.84 -11.32
N THR A 537 50.90 7.65 -11.61
CA THR A 537 49.88 8.04 -10.63
C THR A 537 48.70 7.07 -10.69
N TYR A 538 48.36 6.46 -9.56
CA TYR A 538 47.20 5.59 -9.39
C TYR A 538 46.14 6.31 -8.56
N LYS A 539 44.87 6.17 -8.94
CA LYS A 539 43.76 6.50 -8.05
C LYS A 539 43.71 5.52 -6.89
N THR A 540 43.40 6.00 -5.71
CA THR A 540 43.21 5.19 -4.51
C THR A 540 41.85 5.48 -3.88
N VAL A 541 41.32 4.50 -3.15
CA VAL A 541 40.01 4.60 -2.51
C VAL A 541 40.01 3.87 -1.18
N LYS A 542 39.42 4.46 -0.14
CA LYS A 542 39.21 3.80 1.15
C LYS A 542 37.87 3.05 1.12
N ILE A 543 37.88 1.74 1.38
CA ILE A 543 36.69 0.89 1.46
C ILE A 543 36.74 0.12 2.78
N GLY A 544 35.76 0.36 3.65
CA GLY A 544 35.88 -0.05 5.05
C GLY A 544 37.08 0.63 5.70
N GLU A 545 37.97 -0.16 6.31
CA GLU A 545 39.20 0.36 6.91
C GLU A 545 40.42 0.29 5.98
N ASP A 546 40.32 -0.39 4.84
CA ASP A 546 41.44 -0.62 3.94
C ASP A 546 41.49 0.42 2.81
N THR A 547 42.70 0.84 2.45
CA THR A 547 42.92 1.71 1.29
C THR A 547 43.46 0.89 0.13
N TRP A 548 42.72 0.90 -0.97
CA TRP A 548 42.99 0.13 -2.18
C TRP A 548 43.45 1.05 -3.31
N MET A 549 44.31 0.54 -4.19
CA MET A 549 44.45 1.14 -5.52
C MET A 549 43.16 0.88 -6.31
N ALA A 550 42.50 1.93 -6.79
CA ALA A 550 41.32 1.82 -7.64
C ALA A 550 41.66 1.41 -9.07
N GLU A 551 42.95 1.36 -9.43
CA GLU A 551 43.45 0.88 -10.72
C GLU A 551 44.33 -0.37 -10.56
N ASN A 552 44.41 -1.19 -11.61
CA ASN A 552 45.31 -2.35 -11.63
C ASN A 552 46.77 -1.87 -11.67
N LEU A 553 47.65 -2.56 -10.95
CA LEU A 553 49.09 -2.29 -11.01
C LEU A 553 49.60 -2.41 -12.45
N ALA A 554 50.44 -1.46 -12.88
CA ALA A 554 51.03 -1.45 -14.21
C ALA A 554 52.56 -1.35 -14.20
N TYR A 555 53.18 -1.60 -13.04
CA TYR A 555 54.62 -1.53 -12.85
C TYR A 555 55.34 -2.65 -13.61
N ALA A 556 56.14 -2.30 -14.62
CA ALA A 556 56.91 -3.27 -15.40
C ALA A 556 58.22 -3.68 -14.69
N GLY A 557 58.78 -2.81 -13.86
CA GLY A 557 60.06 -3.01 -13.17
C GLY A 557 61.27 -3.31 -14.06
N ASP A 558 62.44 -3.41 -13.43
CA ASP A 558 63.71 -3.67 -14.12
C ASP A 558 64.29 -5.07 -13.80
N SER A 559 63.56 -5.92 -13.06
CA SER A 559 64.02 -7.27 -12.74
C SER A 559 63.73 -8.23 -13.88
N ASP A 560 64.64 -9.20 -14.09
CA ASP A 560 64.46 -10.26 -15.09
C ASP A 560 63.11 -10.97 -14.92
N LEU A 561 62.68 -11.21 -13.68
CA LEU A 561 61.40 -11.84 -13.37
C LEU A 561 60.19 -11.02 -13.87
N LEU A 562 60.18 -9.71 -13.65
CA LEU A 562 59.07 -8.87 -14.12
C LEU A 562 59.11 -8.66 -15.63
N ALA A 563 60.31 -8.60 -16.22
CA ALA A 563 60.48 -8.49 -17.66
C ALA A 563 60.00 -9.74 -18.42
N GLU A 564 60.20 -10.93 -17.85
CA GLU A 564 59.82 -12.20 -18.49
C GLU A 564 58.39 -12.66 -18.12
N GLU A 565 57.91 -12.33 -16.91
CA GLU A 565 56.66 -12.86 -16.37
C GLU A 565 55.60 -11.78 -16.05
N SER A 566 55.63 -10.64 -16.76
CA SER A 566 54.55 -9.67 -16.79
C SER A 566 54.24 -9.16 -18.20
N TRP A 567 52.96 -9.06 -18.53
CA TRP A 567 52.48 -8.82 -19.88
C TRP A 567 51.43 -7.71 -19.95
N CYS A 568 51.42 -7.01 -21.08
CA CYS A 568 50.23 -6.28 -21.51
C CYS A 568 49.29 -7.25 -22.23
N TYR A 569 47.98 -7.07 -22.09
CA TYR A 569 47.04 -7.91 -22.84
C TYR A 569 47.32 -7.81 -24.36
N GLU A 570 47.42 -8.95 -25.04
CA GLU A 570 47.84 -9.06 -26.45
C GLU A 570 49.23 -8.49 -26.78
N ASP A 571 50.11 -8.36 -25.78
CA ASP A 571 51.43 -7.74 -25.91
C ASP A 571 51.37 -6.28 -26.44
N ASP A 572 50.22 -5.62 -26.26
CA ASP A 572 49.98 -4.24 -26.70
C ASP A 572 50.11 -3.26 -25.52
N GLU A 573 51.09 -2.37 -25.58
CA GLU A 573 51.38 -1.37 -24.55
C GLU A 573 50.20 -0.42 -24.27
N SER A 574 49.28 -0.22 -25.22
CA SER A 574 48.07 0.56 -25.01
C SER A 574 47.13 -0.09 -24.00
N ASN A 575 47.07 -1.42 -23.96
CA ASN A 575 46.26 -2.16 -23.00
C ASN A 575 46.81 -2.04 -21.57
N CYS A 576 48.13 -1.96 -21.39
CA CYS A 576 48.73 -1.69 -20.09
C CYS A 576 48.36 -0.33 -19.50
N LYS A 577 48.12 0.67 -20.35
CA LYS A 577 47.71 2.01 -19.92
C LYS A 577 46.28 2.03 -19.40
N VAL A 578 45.40 1.21 -19.99
CA VAL A 578 43.97 1.14 -19.65
C VAL A 578 43.68 0.13 -18.55
N TYR A 579 44.20 -1.10 -18.68
CA TYR A 579 43.85 -2.25 -17.84
C TYR A 579 44.94 -2.65 -16.84
N GLY A 580 46.10 -2.01 -16.88
CA GLY A 580 47.28 -2.44 -16.12
C GLY A 580 47.95 -3.69 -16.70
N ARG A 581 48.90 -4.25 -15.96
CA ARG A 581 49.67 -5.43 -16.37
C ARG A 581 49.05 -6.72 -15.83
N LEU A 582 49.27 -7.80 -16.55
CA LEU A 582 49.02 -9.17 -16.10
C LEU A 582 50.34 -9.77 -15.62
N TYR A 583 50.38 -10.26 -14.39
CA TYR A 583 51.58 -10.84 -13.79
C TYR A 583 51.37 -12.32 -13.55
N SER A 584 52.43 -13.12 -13.73
CA SER A 584 52.49 -14.42 -13.06
C SER A 584 52.38 -14.22 -11.55
N TRP A 585 52.04 -15.26 -10.79
CA TRP A 585 52.00 -15.15 -9.34
C TRP A 585 53.39 -14.90 -8.73
N ASN A 586 54.45 -15.48 -9.32
CA ASN A 586 55.82 -15.28 -8.88
C ASN A 586 56.25 -13.83 -9.12
N ALA A 587 55.95 -13.28 -10.31
CA ALA A 587 56.18 -11.87 -10.64
C ALA A 587 55.38 -10.92 -9.73
N ALA A 588 54.09 -11.23 -9.51
CA ALA A 588 53.22 -10.44 -8.64
C ALA A 588 53.77 -10.36 -7.22
N THR A 589 54.27 -11.47 -6.66
CA THR A 589 54.75 -11.54 -5.27
C THR A 589 56.26 -11.35 -5.12
N LEU A 590 57.00 -11.17 -6.22
CA LEU A 590 58.47 -11.20 -6.25
C LEU A 590 59.02 -12.39 -5.47
N ASP A 591 58.59 -13.60 -5.84
CA ASP A 591 58.93 -14.88 -5.18
C ASP A 591 58.51 -14.96 -3.70
N GLY A 592 57.28 -14.50 -3.40
CA GLY A 592 56.64 -14.70 -2.09
C GLY A 592 56.92 -13.63 -1.04
N THR A 593 57.43 -12.46 -1.44
CA THR A 593 57.48 -11.29 -0.55
C THR A 593 56.08 -10.76 -0.28
N LYS A 594 55.86 -10.18 0.92
CA LYS A 594 54.57 -9.54 1.27
C LYS A 594 54.26 -8.36 0.33
N GLN A 595 55.24 -7.50 0.09
CA GLN A 595 55.11 -6.33 -0.78
C GLN A 595 54.84 -6.74 -2.24
N GLY A 596 55.61 -7.70 -2.75
CA GLY A 596 55.56 -8.09 -4.16
C GLY A 596 55.87 -6.93 -5.10
N ALA A 597 55.21 -6.92 -6.26
CA ALA A 597 55.36 -5.88 -7.28
C ALA A 597 54.78 -4.52 -6.85
N CYS A 598 53.99 -4.47 -5.77
CA CYS A 598 53.45 -3.22 -5.24
C CYS A 598 54.55 -2.28 -4.69
N PRO A 599 54.31 -0.96 -4.64
CA PRO A 599 55.29 0.00 -4.14
C PRO A 599 55.50 -0.12 -2.63
N GLU A 600 56.52 0.56 -2.10
CA GLU A 600 56.77 0.54 -0.65
C GLU A 600 55.53 1.02 0.12
N LYS A 601 55.27 0.37 1.26
CA LYS A 601 54.06 0.53 2.10
C LYS A 601 52.76 0.05 1.46
N TRP A 602 52.84 -0.58 0.29
CA TRP A 602 51.72 -1.29 -0.33
C TRP A 602 52.08 -2.76 -0.45
N HIS A 603 51.07 -3.63 -0.42
CA HIS A 603 51.25 -5.06 -0.61
C HIS A 603 50.26 -5.61 -1.64
N VAL A 604 50.62 -6.76 -2.23
CA VAL A 604 49.69 -7.54 -3.05
C VAL A 604 48.55 -8.01 -2.17
N SER A 605 47.30 -7.73 -2.56
CA SER A 605 46.12 -8.10 -1.76
C SER A 605 46.19 -9.55 -1.25
N THR A 606 45.72 -9.78 -0.03
CA THR A 606 45.62 -11.11 0.60
C THR A 606 44.17 -11.55 0.64
N LYS A 607 43.92 -12.83 0.95
CA LYS A 607 42.55 -13.33 1.20
C LYS A 607 41.84 -12.53 2.28
N ASP A 608 42.56 -12.14 3.33
CA ASP A 608 41.99 -11.41 4.47
C ASP A 608 41.58 -9.99 4.04
N ASP A 609 42.35 -9.33 3.16
CA ASP A 609 41.95 -8.03 2.59
C ASP A 609 40.67 -8.15 1.76
N TRP A 610 40.58 -9.20 0.93
CA TRP A 610 39.36 -9.46 0.16
C TRP A 610 38.16 -9.81 1.02
N GLU A 611 38.35 -10.55 2.12
CA GLU A 611 37.31 -10.86 3.09
C GLU A 611 36.84 -9.57 3.80
N ASN A 612 37.75 -8.70 4.24
CA ASN A 612 37.42 -7.37 4.79
C ASN A 612 36.68 -6.48 3.77
N LEU A 613 37.09 -6.51 2.50
CA LEU A 613 36.44 -5.76 1.43
C LEU A 613 35.00 -6.24 1.22
N ILE A 614 34.79 -7.55 1.15
CA ILE A 614 33.46 -8.16 1.01
C ILE A 614 32.57 -7.80 2.21
N ASP A 615 33.11 -7.88 3.42
CA ASP A 615 32.38 -7.53 4.65
C ASP A 615 32.03 -6.04 4.72
N ALA A 616 32.95 -5.15 4.31
CA ALA A 616 32.74 -3.70 4.28
C ALA A 616 31.69 -3.26 3.24
N VAL A 617 31.55 -4.02 2.15
CA VAL A 617 30.52 -3.79 1.12
C VAL A 617 29.15 -4.34 1.56
N GLY A 618 29.13 -5.34 2.44
CA GLY A 618 27.91 -5.90 3.04
C GLY A 618 27.21 -6.98 2.20
N SER A 619 26.18 -7.61 2.78
CA SER A 619 25.39 -8.71 2.20
C SER A 619 24.25 -8.26 1.29
N GLY A 620 24.26 -7.01 0.82
CA GLY A 620 23.34 -6.51 -0.21
C GLY A 620 23.60 -7.16 -1.57
N PRO A 621 22.92 -6.72 -2.65
CA PRO A 621 22.97 -7.38 -3.96
C PRO A 621 24.40 -7.70 -4.37
N SER A 622 24.61 -8.89 -4.91
CA SER A 622 25.90 -9.58 -4.87
C SER A 622 27.11 -8.66 -5.12
N VAL A 623 28.07 -8.68 -4.19
CA VAL A 623 29.22 -7.76 -4.03
C VAL A 623 29.96 -7.43 -5.34
N GLY A 624 30.06 -8.37 -6.27
CA GLY A 624 30.73 -8.16 -7.56
C GLY A 624 30.05 -7.08 -8.42
N LYS A 625 28.73 -6.92 -8.33
CA LYS A 625 27.98 -5.85 -9.02
C LYS A 625 28.39 -4.46 -8.52
N LEU A 626 28.70 -4.34 -7.23
CA LEU A 626 29.04 -3.09 -6.56
C LEU A 626 30.52 -2.70 -6.75
N LEU A 627 31.39 -3.63 -7.14
CA LEU A 627 32.82 -3.39 -7.32
C LEU A 627 33.27 -3.29 -8.80
N LYS A 628 32.48 -3.84 -9.75
CA LYS A 628 32.78 -3.83 -11.19
C LYS A 628 32.66 -2.44 -11.80
N ALA A 629 33.64 -2.08 -12.66
CA ALA A 629 33.62 -0.84 -13.41
C ALA A 629 32.51 -0.84 -14.49
N PRO A 630 31.68 0.22 -14.63
CA PRO A 630 30.54 0.21 -15.54
C PRO A 630 30.90 0.17 -17.03
N ALA A 631 32.02 0.80 -17.41
CA ALA A 631 32.38 1.06 -18.80
C ALA A 631 33.08 -0.10 -19.54
N PHE A 632 33.29 -1.25 -18.88
CA PHE A 632 34.16 -2.32 -19.39
C PHE A 632 33.53 -3.71 -19.37
N TYR A 633 32.21 -3.81 -19.19
CA TYR A 633 31.48 -5.08 -19.31
C TYR A 633 30.40 -4.91 -20.37
N SER A 634 30.69 -5.35 -21.59
CA SER A 634 29.89 -5.14 -22.80
C SER A 634 28.57 -5.94 -22.86
N SER A 635 28.29 -6.77 -21.86
CA SER A 635 27.00 -7.44 -21.64
C SER A 635 26.79 -7.72 -20.14
N GLY A 636 25.58 -8.09 -19.70
CA GLY A 636 25.31 -8.47 -18.29
C GLY A 636 24.59 -7.43 -17.42
N PRO A 637 24.42 -7.68 -16.11
CA PRO A 637 23.72 -6.80 -15.18
C PRO A 637 24.39 -5.43 -15.08
N VAL A 638 23.62 -4.36 -14.83
CA VAL A 638 24.14 -3.00 -14.62
C VAL A 638 25.14 -3.01 -13.44
N ASN A 639 26.44 -2.82 -13.73
CA ASN A 639 27.49 -2.70 -12.73
C ASN A 639 27.54 -1.25 -12.23
N LYS A 640 27.68 -1.06 -10.92
CA LYS A 640 27.50 0.27 -10.33
C LYS A 640 28.81 0.91 -9.82
N ASN A 641 29.80 0.12 -9.41
CA ASN A 641 31.08 0.60 -8.85
C ASN A 641 30.92 1.54 -7.63
N ASP A 642 29.99 1.23 -6.73
CA ASP A 642 29.54 2.08 -5.63
C ASP A 642 30.66 2.51 -4.70
N TYR A 643 31.61 1.60 -4.50
CA TYR A 643 32.76 1.76 -3.61
C TYR A 643 34.02 2.21 -4.35
N GLY A 644 33.93 2.47 -5.66
CA GLY A 644 35.02 2.97 -6.51
C GLY A 644 36.20 2.03 -6.73
N PHE A 645 36.11 0.78 -6.28
CA PHE A 645 37.14 -0.24 -6.48
C PHE A 645 37.56 -0.40 -7.95
N SER A 646 36.62 -0.20 -8.87
CA SER A 646 36.80 -0.18 -10.33
C SER A 646 37.47 -1.47 -10.83
N ALA A 647 36.82 -2.61 -10.59
CA ALA A 647 37.28 -3.87 -11.16
C ALA A 647 37.10 -3.85 -12.68
N LEU A 648 38.21 -3.75 -13.40
CA LEU A 648 38.26 -3.74 -14.86
C LEU A 648 38.38 -5.17 -15.38
N GLY A 649 37.64 -5.47 -16.45
CA GLY A 649 37.77 -6.72 -17.20
C GLY A 649 39.09 -6.76 -17.98
N ALA A 650 40.22 -6.89 -17.29
CA ALA A 650 41.56 -6.90 -17.90
C ALA A 650 41.90 -8.21 -18.63
N GLY A 651 41.03 -9.21 -18.52
CA GLY A 651 41.28 -10.56 -19.04
C GLY A 651 42.41 -11.26 -18.29
N VAL A 652 42.92 -12.32 -18.91
CA VAL A 652 44.01 -13.14 -18.39
C VAL A 652 44.90 -13.62 -19.53
N ILE A 653 46.10 -14.08 -19.19
CA ILE A 653 46.92 -14.92 -20.06
C ILE A 653 47.06 -16.28 -19.38
N ASP A 654 46.36 -17.28 -19.93
CA ASP A 654 46.60 -18.68 -19.57
C ASP A 654 47.55 -19.31 -20.61
N THR A 655 47.03 -20.14 -21.53
CA THR A 655 47.78 -20.57 -22.72
C THR A 655 47.74 -19.52 -23.83
N ALA A 656 46.76 -18.62 -23.78
CA ALA A 656 46.54 -17.50 -24.69
C ALA A 656 45.73 -16.40 -23.97
N TYR A 657 45.81 -15.18 -24.49
CA TYR A 657 45.00 -14.05 -24.05
C TYR A 657 43.50 -14.32 -24.26
N HIS A 658 42.68 -14.10 -23.23
CA HIS A 658 41.22 -14.16 -23.32
C HIS A 658 40.55 -13.35 -22.20
N GLY A 659 39.25 -13.09 -22.33
CA GLY A 659 38.44 -12.50 -21.26
C GLY A 659 38.54 -10.98 -21.10
N LEU A 660 39.14 -10.26 -22.06
CA LEU A 660 39.15 -8.79 -22.07
C LEU A 660 37.71 -8.27 -22.10
N GLU A 661 37.42 -7.25 -21.28
CA GLU A 661 36.10 -6.65 -21.07
C GLU A 661 35.02 -7.61 -20.53
N THR A 662 35.38 -8.83 -20.12
CA THR A 662 34.41 -9.79 -19.59
C THR A 662 34.83 -10.38 -18.26
N GLU A 663 36.12 -10.36 -17.93
CA GLU A 663 36.65 -10.99 -16.73
C GLU A 663 37.71 -10.14 -16.03
N ALA A 664 37.46 -9.83 -14.74
CA ALA A 664 38.45 -9.23 -13.86
C ALA A 664 39.02 -10.32 -12.95
N HIS A 665 40.33 -10.48 -12.93
CA HIS A 665 41.04 -11.48 -12.12
C HIS A 665 42.17 -10.85 -11.34
N PHE A 666 42.22 -11.12 -10.04
CA PHE A 666 43.18 -10.51 -9.12
C PHE A 666 43.94 -11.57 -8.35
N TRP A 667 45.26 -11.63 -8.54
CA TRP A 667 46.10 -12.47 -7.70
C TRP A 667 46.04 -12.02 -6.24
N THR A 668 46.06 -13.00 -5.33
CA THR A 668 46.40 -12.73 -3.93
C THR A 668 47.81 -13.20 -3.60
N ALA A 669 48.42 -12.64 -2.56
CA ALA A 669 49.72 -13.08 -2.06
C ALA A 669 49.70 -14.49 -1.44
N ASN A 670 48.53 -15.12 -1.32
CA ASN A 670 48.40 -16.44 -0.69
C ASN A 670 48.61 -17.56 -1.73
N ALA A 671 49.67 -18.36 -1.54
CA ALA A 671 49.81 -19.63 -2.25
C ALA A 671 48.74 -20.64 -1.79
N TYR A 672 48.27 -21.48 -2.71
CA TYR A 672 47.43 -22.64 -2.40
C TYR A 672 48.30 -23.87 -2.15
N ASN A 673 49.27 -24.09 -3.04
CA ASN A 673 50.32 -25.09 -2.93
C ASN A 673 51.57 -24.64 -3.72
N ASP A 674 52.53 -25.55 -3.94
CA ASP A 674 53.78 -25.25 -4.65
C ASP A 674 53.56 -24.75 -6.08
N SER A 675 52.51 -25.23 -6.75
CA SER A 675 52.21 -24.97 -8.17
C SER A 675 51.09 -23.96 -8.44
N THR A 676 50.20 -23.72 -7.47
CA THR A 676 49.02 -22.87 -7.63
C THR A 676 48.87 -21.83 -6.51
N ALA A 677 48.14 -20.76 -6.80
CA ALA A 677 47.83 -19.68 -5.87
C ALA A 677 46.36 -19.26 -5.94
N TYR A 678 45.90 -18.52 -4.93
CA TYR A 678 44.54 -17.99 -4.87
C TYR A 678 44.39 -16.72 -5.69
N TYR A 679 43.23 -16.55 -6.30
CA TYR A 679 42.82 -15.30 -6.95
C TYR A 679 41.33 -15.06 -6.74
N TYR A 680 40.91 -13.81 -6.88
CA TYR A 680 39.51 -13.41 -6.88
C TYR A 680 39.07 -13.01 -8.28
N THR A 681 37.84 -13.36 -8.66
CA THR A 681 37.30 -13.05 -9.98
C THR A 681 35.90 -12.46 -9.93
N MET A 682 35.63 -11.58 -10.90
CA MET A 682 34.34 -11.00 -11.20
C MET A 682 34.12 -11.05 -12.72
N THR A 683 33.14 -11.84 -13.15
CA THR A 683 32.81 -12.04 -14.56
C THR A 683 31.54 -11.30 -14.97
N VAL A 684 31.36 -11.14 -16.28
CA VAL A 684 30.25 -10.44 -16.92
C VAL A 684 28.86 -10.92 -16.47
N GLY A 685 28.68 -12.23 -16.27
CA GLY A 685 27.41 -12.84 -15.83
C GLY A 685 27.30 -13.09 -14.32
N SER A 686 28.41 -12.99 -13.58
CA SER A 686 28.40 -13.18 -12.13
C SER A 686 28.01 -11.88 -11.44
N LYS A 687 27.09 -11.98 -10.48
CA LYS A 687 26.85 -10.89 -9.54
C LYS A 687 27.88 -10.95 -8.37
N SER A 688 28.48 -12.10 -8.07
CA SER A 688 29.35 -12.31 -6.89
C SER A 688 30.86 -12.16 -7.18
N VAL A 689 31.61 -11.81 -6.14
CA VAL A 689 33.07 -11.98 -6.08
C VAL A 689 33.38 -13.44 -5.73
N THR A 690 34.17 -14.14 -6.55
CA THR A 690 34.46 -15.58 -6.36
C THR A 690 35.94 -15.82 -6.11
N LYS A 691 36.27 -16.58 -5.06
CA LYS A 691 37.63 -17.05 -4.74
C LYS A 691 37.92 -18.36 -5.47
N LEU A 692 39.01 -18.40 -6.24
CA LEU A 692 39.43 -19.55 -7.04
C LEU A 692 40.94 -19.78 -6.92
N VAL A 693 41.45 -20.85 -7.55
CA VAL A 693 42.88 -21.20 -7.59
C VAL A 693 43.36 -21.40 -9.02
N LYS A 694 44.59 -20.96 -9.34
CA LYS A 694 45.21 -21.21 -10.66
C LYS A 694 46.73 -21.42 -10.55
N ASN A 695 47.30 -22.06 -11.56
CA ASN A 695 48.74 -22.23 -11.72
C ASN A 695 49.48 -20.89 -11.67
N LYS A 696 50.58 -20.84 -10.92
CA LYS A 696 51.39 -19.65 -10.66
C LYS A 696 52.01 -19.04 -11.91
N LYS A 697 52.13 -19.79 -13.02
CA LYS A 697 52.67 -19.32 -14.30
C LYS A 697 51.69 -18.49 -15.13
N GLN A 698 50.41 -18.44 -14.75
CA GLN A 698 49.39 -17.73 -15.50
C GLN A 698 49.30 -16.26 -15.11
N GLY A 699 48.99 -15.39 -16.07
CA GLY A 699 48.92 -13.95 -15.85
C GLY A 699 47.54 -13.46 -15.42
N ARG A 700 47.49 -12.71 -14.31
CA ARG A 700 46.31 -11.99 -13.80
C ARG A 700 46.72 -10.62 -13.28
N SER A 701 45.75 -9.73 -13.10
CA SER A 701 46.01 -8.40 -12.56
C SER A 701 46.41 -8.46 -11.08
N VAL A 702 47.09 -7.41 -10.63
CA VAL A 702 47.43 -7.18 -9.21
C VAL A 702 46.70 -5.93 -8.74
N ARG A 703 46.12 -6.03 -7.55
CA ARG A 703 45.47 -4.93 -6.85
C ARG A 703 46.21 -4.71 -5.53
N CYS A 704 46.80 -3.53 -5.35
CA CYS A 704 47.61 -3.24 -4.18
C CYS A 704 46.76 -2.64 -3.05
N VAL A 705 47.10 -3.00 -1.81
CA VAL A 705 46.48 -2.51 -0.57
C VAL A 705 47.53 -1.81 0.27
N LEU A 706 47.20 -0.66 0.86
CA LEU A 706 48.11 0.10 1.72
C LEU A 706 48.33 -0.67 3.03
N ASP A 707 49.57 -0.79 3.48
CA ASP A 707 49.91 -1.36 4.78
C ASP A 707 49.31 -0.52 5.92
N ARG A 708 48.75 -1.19 6.93
CA ARG A 708 48.19 -0.57 8.14
C ARG A 708 49.26 -0.16 9.15
#